data_AF-A0A8J4E159-F1
#
_entry.id   AF-A0A8J4E159-F1
#
_cell.length_a   1.000
_cell.length_b   1.000
_cell.length_c   1.000
_cell.angle_alpha   90.00
_cell.angle_beta   90.00
_cell.angle_gamma   90.00
#
_symmetry.space_group_name_H-M   'P 1'
#
loop_
_entity.id
_entity.type
_entity.pdbx_description
1 polymer ?
#
loop_
_entity_poly.entity_id
_entity_poly.type
_entity_poly.pdbx_seq_one_letter_code
_entity_poly.pdbx_strand_id
1 'polypeptide(L)'
;MPVTSIEWIGSGADDLHLIPGLTGPQLNHLVFVRRTEGNLRLDAVVAPITVTIKANFGGAHPEVQVDAATGAVSLTALPAPPRLLDFLMTVEVKEGANTFNLYRRVVIHNAVTNVWLAPDPLTVHQGTANVVFTLLAEFDDGTYGDLTPWCPPTPPAAADRTYVRATAAAGTPIVGWTPNAGGAVTAQAATGVLTGVAAAGDVNVTATIAAPVTRNATGIARPAAPWTTPVTLDHLGGPGFGALATAANILILPDGFTDAERHDFERQAFKLAQALQTRRYTRPYDVLGKSLNYFSAWVPSRQAGISALGPVRRFNVAGALADAEEVDTAVPDTAATISAAWTVGNPPTPATNDRFLINDCDTLFGLTLGERPRAQRRLPLRAVTYRSTRLAETSIDDFLRNLRVPGGAAVGAMWARGGKDQDRVMVLAHTNRYGGGNTSRTGGGRFIGSNLAQQDHHRIQDATAPRRGKDLVADPVPAGLELIAWVTAAHELAHSFTLEDEYGGSGLLPANRAAGFATAANVQPRSTLLTGVNLDADKVKWRWPRLRAAGVTIGLATSRGGNRWRVVLRPGHTADFARGDVVRFRRRQLLTAGAPSDRFIVTDIAAAGEQIDLEQLFAGAFVPGNFPAGSVLMAPARGPDPNPAGRVFGPDLELMHATVRGRINTTRNPLNAAAADAANPNRPCVGGQPTPTPATNFGPPVPVPNPPQYSSWIVGVYENGATFDCDIYRPTGICLMRQTAFNDAALGTQRAYQFCPVCRYAMVDLVDPSQHRWIDNDFAARYPV
;
A
#
# COMPACT_ATOMS: atom_id res chain seq x y z
N MET A 1 5.68 20.72 -20.90
CA MET A 1 4.81 20.25 -19.80
C MET A 1 5.63 20.03 -18.56
N PRO A 2 5.14 20.38 -17.36
CA PRO A 2 5.98 20.40 -16.18
C PRO A 2 6.40 19.00 -15.72
N VAL A 3 7.60 18.89 -15.16
CA VAL A 3 8.07 17.79 -14.35
C VAL A 3 7.13 17.66 -13.16
N THR A 4 6.58 16.46 -12.97
CA THR A 4 5.68 16.18 -11.86
C THR A 4 6.42 15.53 -10.71
N SER A 5 7.46 14.73 -10.98
CA SER A 5 8.30 14.11 -9.97
C SER A 5 9.57 13.54 -10.60
N ILE A 6 10.51 13.11 -9.76
CA ILE A 6 11.65 12.30 -10.15
C ILE A 6 11.71 11.06 -9.26
N GLU A 7 12.23 9.95 -9.79
CA GLU A 7 12.35 8.70 -9.05
C GLU A 7 13.56 7.89 -9.50
N TRP A 8 14.05 7.03 -8.61
CA TRP A 8 15.08 6.05 -8.93
C TRP A 8 14.51 4.87 -9.72
N ILE A 9 15.30 4.34 -10.65
CA ILE A 9 14.99 3.14 -11.43
C ILE A 9 15.48 1.91 -10.67
N GLY A 10 14.58 0.97 -10.36
CA GLY A 10 14.92 -0.29 -9.70
C GLY A 10 15.65 -0.06 -8.37
N SER A 11 16.79 -0.74 -8.17
CA SER A 11 17.69 -0.60 -7.03
C SER A 11 18.58 0.65 -7.07
N GLY A 12 18.32 1.60 -7.98
CA GLY A 12 19.14 2.81 -8.14
C GLY A 12 19.22 3.69 -6.90
N ALA A 13 18.27 3.52 -5.97
CA ALA A 13 18.24 4.24 -4.70
C ALA A 13 19.01 3.56 -3.57
N ASP A 14 19.25 2.26 -3.70
CA ASP A 14 19.92 1.46 -2.67
C ASP A 14 21.34 1.97 -2.48
N ASP A 15 21.86 1.79 -1.27
CA ASP A 15 23.21 2.19 -0.91
C ASP A 15 24.24 1.66 -1.92
N LEU A 16 25.15 2.54 -2.33
CA LEU A 16 26.24 2.20 -3.23
C LEU A 16 27.49 1.91 -2.41
N HIS A 17 27.82 0.62 -2.24
CA HIS A 17 29.09 0.21 -1.65
C HIS A 17 30.21 0.27 -2.70
N LEU A 18 31.33 0.92 -2.39
CA LEU A 18 32.52 1.01 -3.27
C LEU A 18 33.80 0.64 -2.52
N ILE A 19 34.75 0.06 -3.26
CA ILE A 19 36.13 -0.19 -2.83
C ILE A 19 37.11 0.41 -3.86
N PRO A 20 38.39 0.65 -3.49
CA PRO A 20 39.37 1.21 -4.41
C PRO A 20 39.50 0.40 -5.71
N GLY A 21 39.65 1.11 -6.82
CA GLY A 21 39.73 0.56 -8.18
C GLY A 21 38.38 0.35 -8.87
N LEU A 22 37.27 0.76 -8.24
CA LEU A 22 35.92 0.68 -8.83
C LEU A 22 35.33 2.06 -9.14
N THR A 23 34.45 2.06 -10.15
CA THR A 23 33.57 3.17 -10.48
C THR A 23 32.11 2.73 -10.37
N GLY A 24 31.32 3.52 -9.64
CA GLY A 24 29.88 3.36 -9.52
C GLY A 24 29.10 3.56 -10.82
N PRO A 25 27.79 3.27 -10.78
CA PRO A 25 26.90 3.57 -11.90
C PRO A 25 26.79 5.09 -12.15
N GLN A 26 26.41 5.46 -13.36
CA GLN A 26 26.01 6.82 -13.69
C GLN A 26 24.58 7.06 -13.17
N LEU A 27 24.42 8.05 -12.30
CA LEU A 27 23.12 8.37 -11.68
C LEU A 27 22.14 8.93 -12.70
N ASN A 28 22.60 9.62 -13.74
CA ASN A 28 21.74 10.09 -14.83
C ASN A 28 21.12 8.95 -15.68
N HIS A 29 21.63 7.72 -15.56
CA HIS A 29 21.03 6.52 -16.15
C HIS A 29 20.09 5.78 -15.19
N LEU A 30 20.05 6.17 -13.91
CA LEU A 30 19.28 5.53 -12.85
C LEU A 30 18.11 6.37 -12.35
N VAL A 31 17.82 7.51 -12.97
CA VAL A 31 16.73 8.42 -12.58
C VAL A 31 15.75 8.60 -13.73
N PHE A 32 14.46 8.44 -13.42
CA PHE A 32 13.37 8.90 -14.28
C PHE A 32 12.87 10.28 -13.85
N VAL A 33 12.66 11.14 -14.84
CA VAL A 33 11.89 12.38 -14.74
C VAL A 33 10.48 12.09 -15.23
N ARG A 34 9.50 12.16 -14.32
CA ARG A 34 8.09 11.94 -14.62
C ARG A 34 7.47 13.22 -15.16
N ARG A 35 6.79 13.11 -16.31
CA ARG A 35 5.99 14.17 -16.92
C ARG A 35 4.61 13.63 -17.26
N THR A 36 3.66 14.51 -17.55
CA THR A 36 2.31 14.12 -17.95
C THR A 36 2.28 13.29 -19.24
N GLU A 37 3.23 13.50 -20.15
CA GLU A 37 3.31 12.81 -21.46
C GLU A 37 4.10 11.49 -21.40
N GLY A 38 4.77 11.21 -20.29
CA GLY A 38 5.61 10.02 -20.14
C GLY A 38 6.81 10.24 -19.22
N ASN A 39 7.64 9.20 -19.11
CA ASN A 39 8.85 9.21 -18.32
C ASN A 39 10.05 9.44 -19.23
N LEU A 40 10.99 10.29 -18.83
CA LEU A 40 12.28 10.46 -19.48
C LEU A 40 13.38 9.97 -18.56
N ARG A 41 14.37 9.24 -19.08
CA ARG A 41 15.62 9.00 -18.35
C ARG A 41 16.39 10.32 -18.24
N LEU A 42 17.07 10.55 -17.12
CA LEU A 42 17.66 11.86 -16.81
C LEU A 42 18.70 12.33 -17.84
N ASP A 43 19.44 11.41 -18.47
CA ASP A 43 20.37 11.68 -19.57
C ASP A 43 19.70 12.05 -20.91
N ALA A 44 18.39 11.78 -21.06
CA ALA A 44 17.59 12.17 -22.21
C ALA A 44 16.82 13.48 -22.00
N VAL A 45 17.06 14.16 -20.88
CA VAL A 45 16.39 15.42 -20.54
C VAL A 45 16.94 16.56 -21.38
N VAL A 46 16.04 17.42 -21.85
CA VAL A 46 16.34 18.61 -22.64
C VAL A 46 15.81 19.87 -21.96
N ALA A 47 16.27 21.03 -22.41
CA ALA A 47 15.80 22.34 -21.93
C ALA A 47 14.24 22.43 -21.97
N PRO A 48 13.60 23.11 -20.99
CA PRO A 48 14.19 24.03 -20.00
C PRO A 48 14.58 23.37 -18.66
N ILE A 49 14.64 22.05 -18.59
CA ILE A 49 15.00 21.35 -17.35
C ILE A 49 16.51 21.45 -17.12
N THR A 50 16.92 21.83 -15.92
CA THR A 50 18.33 21.78 -15.50
C THR A 50 18.54 20.66 -14.50
N VAL A 51 19.69 19.98 -14.63
CA VAL A 51 20.07 18.86 -13.78
C VAL A 51 21.40 19.21 -13.13
N THR A 52 21.48 19.03 -11.81
CA THR A 52 22.71 19.19 -11.05
C THR A 52 22.95 17.93 -10.23
N ILE A 53 24.09 17.29 -10.43
CA ILE A 53 24.51 16.14 -9.62
C ILE A 53 25.73 16.54 -8.81
N LYS A 54 25.69 16.32 -7.50
CA LYS A 54 26.78 16.71 -6.59
C LYS A 54 26.96 15.71 -5.46
N ALA A 55 28.19 15.61 -4.94
CA ALA A 55 28.49 14.93 -3.69
C ALA A 55 28.43 15.91 -2.52
N ASN A 56 27.97 15.43 -1.36
CA ASN A 56 27.85 16.20 -0.12
C ASN A 56 28.84 15.69 0.92
N PHE A 57 30.11 16.05 0.76
CA PHE A 57 31.15 15.88 1.78
C PHE A 57 32.01 17.15 1.87
N GLY A 58 32.58 17.40 3.04
CA GLY A 58 33.49 18.51 3.28
C GLY A 58 34.94 18.13 2.96
N GLY A 59 35.75 19.12 2.56
CA GLY A 59 37.18 18.91 2.27
C GLY A 59 37.46 18.34 0.88
N ALA A 60 38.75 18.28 0.54
CA ALA A 60 39.20 17.69 -0.72
C ALA A 60 39.56 16.22 -0.50
N HIS A 61 38.92 15.34 -1.27
CA HIS A 61 39.14 13.90 -1.28
C HIS A 61 39.60 13.48 -2.69
N PRO A 62 40.87 13.74 -3.08
CA PRO A 62 41.35 13.48 -4.44
C PRO A 62 41.21 12.02 -4.90
N GLU A 63 41.09 11.09 -3.95
CA GLU A 63 40.83 9.67 -4.15
C GLU A 63 39.38 9.35 -4.56
N VAL A 64 38.43 10.25 -4.28
CA VAL A 64 37.02 10.15 -4.65
C VAL A 64 36.74 11.13 -5.78
N GLN A 65 36.63 10.62 -7.00
CA GLN A 65 36.31 11.42 -8.18
C GLN A 65 34.84 11.30 -8.51
N VAL A 66 34.14 12.44 -8.53
CA VAL A 66 32.71 12.51 -8.85
C VAL A 66 32.56 13.24 -10.18
N ASP A 67 32.04 12.55 -11.19
CA ASP A 67 31.67 13.17 -12.46
C ASP A 67 30.35 13.92 -12.28
N ALA A 68 30.41 15.25 -12.30
CA ALA A 68 29.24 16.10 -12.08
C ALA A 68 28.19 16.00 -13.22
N ALA A 69 28.57 15.55 -14.42
CA ALA A 69 27.65 15.42 -15.54
C ALA A 69 26.84 14.11 -15.46
N THR A 70 27.49 13.03 -15.04
CA THR A 70 26.88 11.68 -15.04
C THR A 70 26.50 11.17 -13.65
N GLY A 71 27.11 11.72 -12.61
CA GLY A 71 27.00 11.26 -11.23
C GLY A 71 27.84 10.02 -10.91
N ALA A 72 28.68 9.54 -11.83
CA ALA A 72 29.56 8.41 -11.54
C ALA A 72 30.59 8.77 -10.46
N VAL A 73 30.75 7.89 -9.49
CA VAL A 73 31.74 8.01 -8.42
C VAL A 73 32.85 6.98 -8.66
N SER A 74 34.09 7.44 -8.84
CA SER A 74 35.27 6.57 -8.95
C SER A 74 36.11 6.67 -7.69
N LEU A 75 36.56 5.53 -7.18
CA LEU A 75 37.44 5.44 -6.04
C LEU A 75 38.79 4.88 -6.50
N THR A 76 39.86 5.68 -6.45
CA THR A 76 41.20 5.26 -6.93
C THR A 76 42.06 4.68 -5.82
N ALA A 77 41.91 5.19 -4.60
CA ALA A 77 42.59 4.75 -3.38
C ALA A 77 41.66 4.94 -2.18
N LEU A 78 42.06 4.43 -1.01
CA LEU A 78 41.32 4.69 0.23
C LEU A 78 41.55 6.14 0.71
N PRO A 79 40.51 6.85 1.20
CA PRO A 79 40.66 8.18 1.78
C PRO A 79 41.70 8.26 2.89
N ALA A 80 42.52 9.31 2.86
CA ALA A 80 43.43 9.62 3.94
C ALA A 80 42.66 10.01 5.21
N PRO A 81 43.18 9.76 6.43
CA PRO A 81 42.56 10.23 7.66
C PRO A 81 42.43 11.78 7.71
N PRO A 82 41.32 12.35 8.23
CA PRO A 82 40.10 11.67 8.67
C PRO A 82 39.36 11.04 7.48
N ARG A 83 39.09 9.73 7.58
CA ARG A 83 38.61 8.94 6.43
C ARG A 83 37.18 9.35 6.08
N LEU A 84 36.93 9.60 4.81
CA LEU A 84 35.57 9.66 4.26
C LEU A 84 35.03 8.22 4.18
N LEU A 85 34.11 7.86 5.08
CA LEU A 85 33.53 6.51 5.14
C LEU A 85 32.23 6.41 4.35
N ASP A 86 31.46 7.49 4.29
CA ASP A 86 30.26 7.59 3.49
C ASP A 86 29.98 9.04 3.14
N PHE A 87 29.12 9.25 2.15
CA PHE A 87 28.58 10.55 1.81
C PHE A 87 27.28 10.40 0.99
N LEU A 88 26.55 11.50 0.86
CA LEU A 88 25.36 11.55 0.01
C LEU A 88 25.69 12.11 -1.36
N MET A 89 25.15 11.48 -2.40
CA MET A 89 24.97 12.05 -3.73
C MET A 89 23.59 12.69 -3.82
N THR A 90 23.53 13.93 -4.28
CA THR A 90 22.28 14.62 -4.60
C THR A 90 22.10 14.73 -6.10
N VAL A 91 20.94 14.31 -6.59
CA VAL A 91 20.45 14.60 -7.93
C VAL A 91 19.34 15.64 -7.81
N GLU A 92 19.65 16.86 -8.22
CA GLU A 92 18.70 17.99 -8.25
C GLU A 92 18.20 18.19 -9.68
N VAL A 93 16.89 18.24 -9.85
CA VAL A 93 16.22 18.54 -11.13
C VAL A 93 15.36 19.78 -10.96
N LYS A 94 15.56 20.79 -11.81
CA LYS A 94 14.79 22.04 -11.80
C LYS A 94 14.08 22.27 -13.11
N GLU A 95 12.86 22.78 -13.02
CA GLU A 95 12.12 23.31 -14.17
C GLU A 95 11.32 24.55 -13.73
N GLY A 96 11.77 25.72 -14.17
CA GLY A 96 11.28 26.99 -13.64
C GLY A 96 11.58 27.11 -12.14
N ALA A 97 10.56 27.37 -11.32
CA ALA A 97 10.68 27.48 -9.87
C ALA A 97 10.62 26.12 -9.13
N ASN A 98 10.24 25.05 -9.82
CA ASN A 98 10.11 23.72 -9.20
C ASN A 98 11.50 23.09 -9.07
N THR A 99 11.81 22.58 -7.88
CA THR A 99 13.05 21.84 -7.60
C THR A 99 12.68 20.48 -7.01
N PHE A 100 13.28 19.42 -7.55
CA PHE A 100 13.11 18.06 -7.08
C PHE A 100 14.48 17.50 -6.71
N ASN A 101 14.57 16.76 -5.61
CA ASN A 101 15.82 16.17 -5.14
C ASN A 101 15.67 14.67 -4.91
N LEU A 102 16.67 13.92 -5.37
CA LEU A 102 16.91 12.54 -4.96
C LEU A 102 18.27 12.43 -4.28
N TYR A 103 18.34 11.55 -3.28
CA TYR A 103 19.56 11.24 -2.57
C TYR A 103 19.91 9.77 -2.74
N ARG A 104 21.21 9.50 -2.86
CA ARG A 104 21.78 8.17 -2.78
C ARG A 104 22.98 8.20 -1.85
N ARG A 105 23.09 7.23 -0.94
CA ARG A 105 24.26 7.11 -0.07
C ARG A 105 25.32 6.28 -0.78
N VAL A 106 26.56 6.74 -0.70
CA VAL A 106 27.76 6.02 -1.12
C VAL A 106 28.52 5.64 0.14
N VAL A 107 28.84 4.36 0.29
CA VAL A 107 29.60 3.83 1.42
C VAL A 107 30.94 3.33 0.89
N ILE A 108 32.03 3.82 1.46
CA ILE A 108 33.40 3.50 1.07
C ILE A 108 33.96 2.46 2.03
N HIS A 109 34.41 1.37 1.47
CA HIS A 109 35.13 0.31 2.17
C HIS A 109 36.54 0.18 1.60
N ASN A 110 37.43 -0.48 2.33
CA ASN A 110 38.79 -0.71 1.85
C ASN A 110 38.90 -2.02 1.06
N ALA A 111 38.23 -3.08 1.51
CA ALA A 111 38.17 -4.34 0.79
C ALA A 111 36.88 -5.12 1.05
N VAL A 112 36.55 -6.01 0.09
CA VAL A 112 35.56 -7.07 0.30
C VAL A 112 36.26 -8.29 0.89
N THR A 113 35.88 -8.68 2.10
CA THR A 113 36.44 -9.86 2.76
C THR A 113 35.74 -11.12 2.26
N ASN A 114 34.40 -11.16 2.31
CA ASN A 114 33.59 -12.29 1.89
C ASN A 114 32.38 -11.87 1.05
N VAL A 115 31.87 -12.81 0.26
CA VAL A 115 30.62 -12.67 -0.51
C VAL A 115 29.82 -13.96 -0.44
N TRP A 116 28.50 -13.85 -0.51
CA TRP A 116 27.60 -15.01 -0.59
C TRP A 116 26.28 -14.64 -1.27
N LEU A 117 25.52 -15.66 -1.70
CA LEU A 117 24.20 -15.49 -2.29
C LEU A 117 23.12 -15.77 -1.24
N ALA A 118 22.02 -15.00 -1.28
CA ALA A 118 20.86 -15.18 -0.42
C ALA A 118 19.52 -15.02 -1.21
N PRO A 119 18.46 -15.80 -0.89
CA PRO A 119 18.53 -17.01 -0.07
C PRO A 119 19.42 -18.04 -0.76
N ASP A 120 20.03 -18.94 0.01
CA ASP A 120 20.67 -20.14 -0.54
C ASP A 120 20.09 -21.32 0.21
N PRO A 121 19.24 -22.13 -0.44
CA PRO A 121 18.89 -22.14 -1.88
C PRO A 121 17.81 -21.11 -2.30
N LEU A 122 17.66 -20.84 -3.61
CA LEU A 122 16.61 -19.97 -4.20
C LEU A 122 15.74 -20.75 -5.19
N THR A 123 14.42 -20.65 -5.06
CA THR A 123 13.46 -21.32 -5.94
C THR A 123 13.23 -20.53 -7.24
N VAL A 124 13.25 -21.22 -8.39
CA VAL A 124 13.04 -20.63 -9.72
C VAL A 124 11.97 -21.43 -10.46
N HIS A 125 10.76 -20.89 -10.54
CA HIS A 125 9.65 -21.54 -11.24
C HIS A 125 9.87 -21.56 -12.76
N GLN A 126 9.54 -22.68 -13.40
CA GLN A 126 9.64 -22.82 -14.86
C GLN A 126 8.88 -21.70 -15.59
N GLY A 127 9.51 -21.10 -16.60
CA GLY A 127 8.95 -20.01 -17.39
C GLY A 127 8.94 -18.64 -16.69
N THR A 128 9.40 -18.56 -15.44
CA THR A 128 9.53 -17.28 -14.71
C THR A 128 10.76 -16.53 -15.17
N ALA A 129 10.64 -15.20 -15.22
CA ALA A 129 11.75 -14.27 -15.43
C ALA A 129 11.91 -13.35 -14.20
N ASN A 130 13.00 -12.58 -14.17
CA ASN A 130 13.30 -11.58 -13.14
C ASN A 130 13.52 -12.12 -11.72
N VAL A 131 13.87 -13.39 -11.57
CA VAL A 131 14.32 -13.96 -10.28
C VAL A 131 15.83 -13.76 -10.18
N VAL A 132 16.34 -13.13 -9.11
CA VAL A 132 17.78 -12.83 -8.95
C VAL A 132 18.21 -13.12 -7.53
N PHE A 133 19.33 -13.80 -7.29
CA PHE A 133 19.91 -13.87 -5.94
C PHE A 133 20.25 -12.48 -5.40
N THR A 134 20.12 -12.28 -4.08
CA THR A 134 20.79 -11.13 -3.45
C THR A 134 22.25 -11.50 -3.28
N LEU A 135 23.16 -10.64 -3.75
CA LEU A 135 24.59 -10.78 -3.54
C LEU A 135 24.98 -9.95 -2.32
N LEU A 136 25.23 -10.61 -1.19
CA LEU A 136 25.64 -9.93 0.03
C LEU A 136 27.15 -10.00 0.19
N ALA A 137 27.72 -9.00 0.85
CA ALA A 137 29.14 -8.94 1.14
C ALA A 137 29.40 -8.55 2.59
N GLU A 138 30.53 -9.04 3.09
CA GLU A 138 31.20 -8.57 4.30
C GLU A 138 32.42 -7.76 3.87
N PHE A 139 32.61 -6.61 4.50
CA PHE A 139 33.74 -5.72 4.26
C PHE A 139 34.79 -5.84 5.35
N ASP A 140 35.95 -5.22 5.14
CA ASP A 140 37.07 -5.28 6.09
C ASP A 140 36.85 -4.47 7.38
N ASP A 141 35.88 -3.57 7.37
CA ASP A 141 35.36 -2.88 8.56
C ASP A 141 34.31 -3.72 9.33
N GLY A 142 34.04 -4.94 8.88
CA GLY A 142 33.08 -5.87 9.47
C GLY A 142 31.62 -5.62 9.09
N THR A 143 31.30 -4.53 8.39
CA THR A 143 29.93 -4.21 7.97
C THR A 143 29.45 -5.13 6.86
N TYR A 144 28.12 -5.31 6.77
CA TYR A 144 27.49 -6.07 5.69
C TYR A 144 26.76 -5.12 4.75
N GLY A 145 26.84 -5.38 3.44
CA GLY A 145 26.17 -4.59 2.41
C GLY A 145 25.57 -5.44 1.31
N ASP A 146 24.63 -4.83 0.58
CA ASP A 146 24.00 -5.43 -0.60
C ASP A 146 24.75 -5.00 -1.86
N LEU A 147 25.35 -5.97 -2.56
CA LEU A 147 26.05 -5.76 -3.83
C LEU A 147 25.17 -6.08 -5.04
N THR A 148 23.91 -6.49 -4.89
CA THR A 148 22.99 -6.64 -6.03
C THR A 148 22.91 -5.37 -6.90
N PRO A 149 22.94 -4.13 -6.35
CA PRO A 149 23.02 -2.90 -7.16
C PRO A 149 24.32 -2.74 -7.98
N TRP A 150 25.31 -3.62 -7.82
CA TRP A 150 26.48 -3.66 -8.70
C TRP A 150 26.15 -4.23 -10.09
N CYS A 151 25.04 -4.96 -10.19
CA CYS A 151 24.51 -5.49 -11.44
C CYS A 151 23.47 -4.54 -12.03
N PRO A 152 23.34 -4.45 -13.36
CA PRO A 152 22.25 -3.72 -13.97
C PRO A 152 20.92 -4.47 -13.80
N PRO A 153 19.77 -3.77 -13.75
CA PRO A 153 18.45 -4.40 -13.61
C PRO A 153 17.99 -5.13 -14.88
N THR A 154 18.55 -4.78 -16.03
CA THR A 154 18.31 -5.37 -17.35
C THR A 154 19.63 -5.51 -18.09
N PRO A 155 19.73 -6.39 -19.12
CA PRO A 155 20.90 -6.39 -19.99
C PRO A 155 21.22 -4.96 -20.46
N PRO A 156 22.39 -4.40 -20.13
CA PRO A 156 22.70 -3.02 -20.45
C PRO A 156 22.99 -2.89 -21.95
N ALA A 157 22.53 -1.80 -22.57
CA ALA A 157 23.05 -1.42 -23.88
C ALA A 157 24.53 -1.02 -23.77
N ALA A 158 25.26 -0.99 -24.90
CA ALA A 158 26.68 -0.66 -24.91
C ALA A 158 27.02 0.71 -24.27
N ALA A 159 26.09 1.66 -24.31
CA ALA A 159 26.23 2.99 -23.69
C ALA A 159 25.72 3.04 -22.24
N ASP A 160 24.93 2.07 -21.79
CA ASP A 160 24.34 2.09 -20.45
C ASP A 160 25.40 1.83 -19.38
N ARG A 161 25.30 2.59 -18.28
CA ARG A 161 26.22 2.55 -17.15
C ARG A 161 25.46 2.48 -15.83
N THR A 162 24.50 1.57 -15.75
CA THR A 162 23.61 1.37 -14.59
C THR A 162 24.19 0.40 -13.55
N TYR A 163 25.48 0.10 -13.62
CA TYR A 163 26.18 -0.92 -12.84
C TYR A 163 27.56 -0.44 -12.36
N VAL A 164 28.14 -1.15 -11.39
CA VAL A 164 29.52 -0.92 -10.92
C VAL A 164 30.50 -1.61 -11.88
N ARG A 165 31.65 -0.98 -12.11
CA ARG A 165 32.70 -1.47 -13.03
C ARG A 165 34.09 -1.18 -12.47
N ALA A 166 35.11 -1.84 -13.01
CA ALA A 166 36.49 -1.45 -12.72
C ALA A 166 36.81 -0.08 -13.33
N THR A 167 37.53 0.77 -12.60
CA THR A 167 37.88 2.13 -13.05
C THR A 167 38.68 2.10 -14.37
N ALA A 168 39.53 1.08 -14.53
CA ALA A 168 40.35 0.90 -15.73
C ALA A 168 39.61 0.25 -16.92
N ALA A 169 38.43 -0.33 -16.72
CA ALA A 169 37.69 -1.06 -17.75
C ALA A 169 36.34 -0.39 -18.05
N ALA A 170 36.23 0.24 -19.23
CA ALA A 170 34.98 0.82 -19.66
C ALA A 170 33.98 -0.27 -20.12
N GLY A 171 32.78 -0.29 -19.54
CA GLY A 171 31.61 -0.89 -20.17
C GLY A 171 31.28 -2.35 -19.86
N THR A 172 31.91 -2.98 -18.87
CA THR A 172 31.50 -4.33 -18.39
C THR A 172 31.13 -4.26 -16.91
N PRO A 173 30.00 -4.88 -16.47
CA PRO A 173 29.69 -5.03 -15.06
C PRO A 173 30.81 -5.73 -14.30
N ILE A 174 31.09 -5.27 -13.08
CA ILE A 174 32.12 -5.87 -12.22
C ILE A 174 31.72 -7.28 -11.75
N VAL A 175 30.41 -7.55 -11.71
CA VAL A 175 29.86 -8.86 -11.34
C VAL A 175 29.44 -9.60 -12.61
N GLY A 176 30.00 -10.79 -12.80
CA GLY A 176 29.57 -11.75 -13.82
C GLY A 176 28.85 -12.93 -13.19
N TRP A 177 27.86 -13.47 -13.87
CA TRP A 177 27.06 -14.60 -13.40
C TRP A 177 27.22 -15.81 -14.31
N THR A 178 27.46 -16.98 -13.73
CA THR A 178 27.59 -18.23 -14.48
C THR A 178 26.84 -19.37 -13.79
N PRO A 179 25.87 -20.01 -14.47
CA PRO A 179 25.33 -21.29 -14.00
C PRO A 179 26.31 -22.42 -14.38
N ASN A 180 26.27 -23.55 -13.67
CA ASN A 180 26.89 -24.77 -14.19
C ASN A 180 26.19 -25.22 -15.50
N ALA A 181 26.96 -25.78 -16.44
CA ALA A 181 26.48 -26.07 -17.79
C ALA A 181 25.35 -27.13 -17.80
N GLY A 182 24.39 -26.98 -18.73
CA GLY A 182 23.34 -27.98 -19.00
C GLY A 182 22.19 -28.03 -17.98
N GLY A 183 21.99 -26.97 -17.19
CA GLY A 183 21.05 -26.94 -16.07
C GLY A 183 19.57 -26.63 -16.40
N ALA A 184 18.69 -26.95 -15.46
CA ALA A 184 17.27 -26.62 -15.46
C ALA A 184 16.96 -25.13 -15.23
N VAL A 185 17.99 -24.33 -14.95
CA VAL A 185 17.95 -22.89 -14.74
C VAL A 185 19.08 -22.27 -15.55
N THR A 186 18.78 -21.18 -16.27
CA THR A 186 19.79 -20.33 -16.90
C THR A 186 19.97 -19.06 -16.10
N ALA A 187 21.15 -18.45 -16.17
CA ALA A 187 21.43 -17.15 -15.57
C ALA A 187 21.96 -16.19 -16.64
N GLN A 188 21.42 -14.97 -16.69
CA GLN A 188 21.93 -13.95 -17.59
C GLN A 188 23.23 -13.37 -17.02
N ALA A 189 24.32 -13.49 -17.78
CA ALA A 189 25.68 -13.21 -17.30
C ALA A 189 25.90 -11.82 -16.71
N ALA A 190 25.21 -10.79 -17.21
CA ALA A 190 25.40 -9.41 -16.75
C ALA A 190 24.52 -9.03 -15.54
N THR A 191 23.30 -9.58 -15.43
CA THR A 191 22.30 -9.12 -14.45
C THR A 191 22.08 -10.12 -13.30
N GLY A 192 22.44 -11.39 -13.51
CA GLY A 192 22.09 -12.48 -12.59
C GLY A 192 20.63 -12.92 -12.68
N VAL A 193 19.83 -12.40 -13.62
CA VAL A 193 18.45 -12.84 -13.83
C VAL A 193 18.43 -14.31 -14.20
N LEU A 194 17.72 -15.08 -13.38
CA LEU A 194 17.49 -16.50 -13.52
C LEU A 194 16.20 -16.76 -14.31
N THR A 195 16.24 -17.77 -15.17
CA THR A 195 15.06 -18.29 -15.89
C THR A 195 14.97 -19.78 -15.69
N GLY A 196 13.82 -20.27 -15.20
CA GLY A 196 13.55 -21.69 -15.05
C GLY A 196 13.21 -22.34 -16.40
N VAL A 197 14.02 -23.31 -16.83
CA VAL A 197 13.84 -24.05 -18.10
C VAL A 197 13.10 -25.37 -17.85
N ALA A 198 13.38 -26.04 -16.72
CA ALA A 198 12.70 -27.26 -16.28
C ALA A 198 12.23 -27.12 -14.83
N ALA A 199 11.46 -28.09 -14.33
CA ALA A 199 10.90 -28.10 -12.99
C ALA A 199 11.73 -28.88 -11.95
N ALA A 200 12.86 -29.49 -12.35
CA ALA A 200 13.73 -30.28 -11.49
C ALA A 200 15.20 -30.23 -11.97
N GLY A 201 16.14 -30.45 -11.05
CA GLY A 201 17.59 -30.44 -11.31
C GLY A 201 18.27 -29.18 -10.79
N ASP A 202 18.67 -29.18 -9.52
CA ASP A 202 19.37 -28.07 -8.87
C ASP A 202 20.59 -27.58 -9.69
N VAL A 203 20.74 -26.26 -9.82
CA VAL A 203 21.78 -25.60 -10.60
C VAL A 203 22.62 -24.75 -9.65
N ASN A 204 23.94 -24.94 -9.68
CA ASN A 204 24.85 -24.05 -8.97
C ASN A 204 25.02 -22.79 -9.80
N VAL A 205 24.69 -21.64 -9.21
CA VAL A 205 24.89 -20.32 -9.82
C VAL A 205 26.01 -19.63 -9.07
N THR A 206 27.02 -19.17 -9.81
CA THR A 206 28.15 -18.44 -9.27
C THR A 206 28.09 -16.98 -9.72
N ALA A 207 28.14 -16.06 -8.75
CA ALA A 207 28.47 -14.66 -8.97
C ALA A 207 29.97 -14.46 -8.76
N THR A 208 30.63 -13.89 -9.76
CA THR A 208 32.07 -13.60 -9.73
C THR A 208 32.26 -12.09 -9.78
N ILE A 209 32.84 -11.53 -8.72
CA ILE A 209 33.36 -10.17 -8.71
C ILE A 209 34.73 -10.20 -9.36
N ALA A 210 34.93 -9.42 -10.42
CA ALA A 210 36.21 -9.29 -11.11
C ALA A 210 37.20 -8.38 -10.35
N ALA A 211 38.42 -8.26 -10.87
CA ALA A 211 39.46 -7.38 -10.30
C ALA A 211 38.93 -5.94 -10.06
N PRO A 212 39.32 -5.27 -8.96
CA PRO A 212 40.57 -5.48 -8.22
C PRO A 212 40.51 -6.56 -7.12
N VAL A 213 39.32 -7.08 -6.79
CA VAL A 213 39.18 -8.13 -5.77
C VAL A 213 38.36 -9.28 -6.35
N THR A 214 39.06 -10.36 -6.71
CA THR A 214 38.37 -11.56 -7.19
C THR A 214 37.70 -12.28 -6.02
N ARG A 215 36.37 -12.41 -6.08
CA ARG A 215 35.55 -13.13 -5.11
C ARG A 215 34.43 -13.86 -5.83
N ASN A 216 34.13 -15.07 -5.35
CA ASN A 216 33.06 -15.90 -5.89
C ASN A 216 32.04 -16.17 -4.79
N ALA A 217 30.76 -16.03 -5.12
CA ALA A 217 29.65 -16.50 -4.31
C ALA A 217 28.91 -17.56 -5.12
N THR A 218 28.75 -18.77 -4.59
CA THR A 218 27.96 -19.82 -5.23
C THR A 218 26.74 -20.11 -4.37
N GLY A 219 25.58 -20.25 -5.00
CA GLY A 219 24.32 -20.64 -4.38
C GLY A 219 23.54 -21.58 -5.27
N ILE A 220 22.55 -22.25 -4.71
CA ILE A 220 21.76 -23.27 -5.40
C ILE A 220 20.45 -22.68 -5.90
N ALA A 221 20.28 -22.60 -7.22
CA ALA A 221 19.00 -22.33 -7.85
C ALA A 221 18.23 -23.65 -8.00
N ARG A 222 17.10 -23.77 -7.30
CA ARG A 222 16.22 -24.95 -7.38
C ARG A 222 15.07 -24.67 -8.33
N PRO A 223 15.01 -25.33 -9.49
CA PRO A 223 13.85 -25.24 -10.36
C PRO A 223 12.57 -25.74 -9.65
N ALA A 224 11.43 -25.16 -10.01
CA ALA A 224 10.10 -25.58 -9.54
C ALA A 224 9.07 -25.62 -10.68
N ALA A 225 7.93 -26.24 -10.41
CA ALA A 225 6.80 -26.30 -11.35
C ALA A 225 6.38 -24.89 -11.80
N PRO A 226 5.87 -24.71 -13.03
CA PRO A 226 5.49 -23.39 -13.53
C PRO A 226 4.35 -22.80 -12.70
N TRP A 227 4.24 -21.47 -12.68
CA TRP A 227 3.10 -20.77 -12.05
C TRP A 227 1.75 -21.12 -12.69
N THR A 228 1.75 -21.72 -13.88
CA THR A 228 0.54 -22.25 -14.53
C THR A 228 0.05 -23.57 -13.94
N THR A 229 0.75 -24.12 -12.94
CA THR A 229 0.32 -25.33 -12.24
C THR A 229 -1.02 -25.06 -11.53
N PRO A 230 -2.07 -25.85 -11.81
CA PRO A 230 -3.36 -25.72 -11.15
C PRO A 230 -3.31 -25.76 -9.63
N VAL A 231 -4.01 -24.83 -8.97
CA VAL A 231 -4.20 -24.86 -7.50
C VAL A 231 -5.69 -24.76 -7.18
N THR A 232 -6.16 -25.62 -6.28
CA THR A 232 -7.58 -25.66 -5.88
C THR A 232 -7.83 -24.64 -4.78
N LEU A 233 -8.95 -23.93 -4.89
CA LEU A 233 -9.43 -22.99 -3.89
C LEU A 233 -10.20 -23.70 -2.78
N ASP A 234 -9.96 -23.26 -1.55
CA ASP A 234 -10.77 -23.58 -0.39
C ASP A 234 -11.68 -22.39 -0.06
N HIS A 235 -12.94 -22.68 0.29
CA HIS A 235 -13.90 -21.67 0.73
C HIS A 235 -13.82 -21.51 2.24
N LEU A 236 -13.52 -20.28 2.70
CA LEU A 236 -13.36 -19.96 4.12
C LEU A 236 -14.64 -19.37 4.73
N GLY A 237 -15.49 -18.73 3.93
CA GLY A 237 -16.78 -18.19 4.36
C GLY A 237 -17.39 -17.21 3.36
N GLY A 238 -18.68 -16.91 3.57
CA GLY A 238 -19.50 -16.10 2.67
C GLY A 238 -20.47 -16.93 1.83
N PRO A 239 -21.05 -16.34 0.76
CA PRO A 239 -22.01 -16.99 -0.14
C PRO A 239 -21.55 -18.24 -0.90
N GLY A 240 -20.23 -18.50 -0.99
CA GLY A 240 -19.65 -19.66 -1.65
C GLY A 240 -19.43 -19.52 -3.16
N PHE A 241 -19.02 -20.62 -3.79
CA PHE A 241 -18.61 -20.69 -5.19
C PHE A 241 -19.71 -20.28 -6.19
N GLY A 242 -20.99 -20.53 -5.87
CA GLY A 242 -22.13 -20.17 -6.72
C GLY A 242 -22.32 -18.66 -6.90
N ALA A 243 -21.73 -17.84 -6.01
CA ALA A 243 -21.84 -16.39 -6.03
C ALA A 243 -20.57 -15.69 -6.52
N LEU A 244 -19.57 -16.42 -7.05
CA LEU A 244 -18.29 -15.83 -7.50
C LEU A 244 -18.46 -14.65 -8.47
N ALA A 245 -19.45 -14.72 -9.36
CA ALA A 245 -19.72 -13.68 -10.35
C ALA A 245 -20.32 -12.39 -9.76
N THR A 246 -21.07 -12.49 -8.65
CA THR A 246 -21.91 -11.40 -8.12
C THR A 246 -21.39 -10.83 -6.80
N ALA A 247 -20.79 -11.65 -5.94
CA ALA A 247 -20.15 -11.23 -4.71
C ALA A 247 -18.76 -10.61 -4.99
N ALA A 248 -18.26 -9.81 -4.05
CA ALA A 248 -16.84 -9.44 -4.04
C ALA A 248 -16.04 -10.58 -3.39
N ASN A 249 -14.93 -10.99 -3.99
CA ASN A 249 -14.18 -12.17 -3.56
C ASN A 249 -12.79 -11.76 -3.05
N ILE A 250 -12.48 -12.12 -1.81
CA ILE A 250 -11.19 -11.91 -1.18
C ILE A 250 -10.42 -13.23 -1.22
N LEU A 251 -9.23 -13.20 -1.79
CA LEU A 251 -8.31 -14.34 -1.84
C LEU A 251 -7.23 -14.17 -0.78
N ILE A 252 -7.00 -15.20 0.03
CA ILE A 252 -5.98 -15.26 1.08
C ILE A 252 -4.93 -16.29 0.68
N LEU A 253 -3.69 -15.85 0.51
CA LEU A 253 -2.54 -16.68 0.11
C LEU A 253 -1.54 -16.80 1.26
N PRO A 254 -0.81 -17.93 1.38
CA PRO A 254 0.29 -18.06 2.32
C PRO A 254 1.58 -17.49 1.72
N ASP A 255 2.41 -16.80 2.50
CA ASP A 255 3.84 -16.65 2.20
C ASP A 255 4.70 -16.90 3.43
N GLY A 256 5.81 -17.60 3.26
CA GLY A 256 6.68 -18.01 4.36
C GLY A 256 6.14 -19.18 5.19
N PHE A 257 5.06 -19.86 4.80
CA PHE A 257 4.59 -21.08 5.46
C PHE A 257 5.11 -22.30 4.72
N THR A 258 5.79 -23.20 5.41
CA THR A 258 6.28 -24.46 4.85
C THR A 258 5.18 -25.52 4.74
N ASP A 259 5.44 -26.62 4.04
CA ASP A 259 4.46 -27.71 3.91
C ASP A 259 4.02 -28.30 5.26
N ALA A 260 4.94 -28.34 6.24
CA ALA A 260 4.66 -28.78 7.60
C ALA A 260 3.68 -27.84 8.35
N GLU A 261 3.55 -26.59 7.91
CA GLU A 261 2.77 -25.54 8.55
C GLU A 261 1.43 -25.28 7.83
N ARG A 262 1.05 -26.13 6.87
CA ARG A 262 -0.21 -26.02 6.12
C ARG A 262 -1.42 -25.80 7.02
N HIS A 263 -1.56 -26.64 8.04
CA HIS A 263 -2.69 -26.54 8.98
C HIS A 263 -2.65 -25.28 9.83
N ASP A 264 -1.46 -24.73 10.08
CA ASP A 264 -1.31 -23.47 10.80
C ASP A 264 -1.78 -22.30 9.93
N PHE A 265 -1.38 -22.25 8.66
CA PHE A 265 -1.91 -21.28 7.70
C PHE A 265 -3.42 -21.39 7.54
N GLU A 266 -3.95 -22.58 7.26
CA GLU A 266 -5.40 -22.80 7.05
C GLU A 266 -6.20 -22.31 8.27
N ARG A 267 -5.71 -22.62 9.48
CA ARG A 267 -6.30 -22.12 10.73
C ARG A 267 -6.26 -20.61 10.83
N GLN A 268 -5.14 -19.96 10.52
CA GLN A 268 -5.01 -18.50 10.57
C GLN A 268 -5.90 -17.82 9.53
N ALA A 269 -5.92 -18.31 8.29
CA ALA A 269 -6.75 -17.79 7.20
C ALA A 269 -8.26 -17.92 7.53
N PHE A 270 -8.69 -19.07 8.06
CA PHE A 270 -10.07 -19.27 8.50
C PHE A 270 -10.45 -18.32 9.65
N LYS A 271 -9.60 -18.22 10.69
CA LYS A 271 -9.85 -17.29 11.81
C LYS A 271 -9.90 -15.84 11.35
N LEU A 272 -9.11 -15.47 10.34
CA LEU A 272 -9.11 -14.13 9.78
C LEU A 272 -10.40 -13.83 9.04
N ALA A 273 -10.83 -14.74 8.15
CA ALA A 273 -12.12 -14.62 7.46
C ALA A 273 -13.27 -14.54 8.47
N GLN A 274 -13.28 -15.39 9.50
CA GLN A 274 -14.26 -15.36 10.58
C GLN A 274 -14.22 -14.03 11.36
N ALA A 275 -13.04 -13.53 11.70
CA ALA A 275 -12.88 -12.28 12.44
C ALA A 275 -13.46 -11.10 11.63
N LEU A 276 -13.14 -11.02 10.34
CA LEU A 276 -13.68 -10.00 9.44
C LEU A 276 -15.21 -10.05 9.39
N GLN A 277 -15.81 -11.25 9.31
CA GLN A 277 -17.26 -11.46 9.19
C GLN A 277 -18.05 -11.33 10.51
N THR A 278 -17.41 -11.37 11.67
CA THR A 278 -18.14 -11.46 12.95
C THR A 278 -17.76 -10.40 13.97
N ARG A 279 -16.60 -9.76 13.84
CA ARG A 279 -16.11 -8.80 14.84
C ARG A 279 -16.60 -7.39 14.50
N ARG A 280 -17.23 -6.74 15.47
CA ARG A 280 -17.70 -5.35 15.34
C ARG A 280 -16.57 -4.34 15.06
N TYR A 281 -15.33 -4.67 15.41
CA TYR A 281 -14.17 -3.79 15.21
C TYR A 281 -13.79 -3.64 13.72
N THR A 282 -14.06 -4.64 12.88
CA THR A 282 -13.80 -4.62 11.42
C THR A 282 -14.98 -4.11 10.61
N ARG A 283 -16.02 -3.62 11.26
CA ARG A 283 -17.25 -3.16 10.61
C ARG A 283 -16.99 -2.08 9.54
N PRO A 284 -17.38 -2.31 8.26
CA PRO A 284 -18.60 -3.03 7.90
C PRO A 284 -18.40 -4.47 7.39
N TYR A 285 -17.20 -5.07 7.52
CA TYR A 285 -16.98 -6.44 7.06
C TYR A 285 -17.97 -7.43 7.70
N ASP A 286 -18.35 -7.22 8.97
CA ASP A 286 -19.33 -8.05 9.68
C ASP A 286 -20.73 -8.01 9.06
N VAL A 287 -21.13 -6.83 8.59
CA VAL A 287 -22.45 -6.59 7.95
C VAL A 287 -22.46 -7.11 6.51
N LEU A 288 -21.30 -7.06 5.85
CA LEU A 288 -21.12 -7.49 4.47
C LEU A 288 -20.82 -9.00 4.32
N GLY A 289 -20.88 -9.79 5.41
CA GLY A 289 -20.52 -11.21 5.38
C GLY A 289 -21.32 -12.06 4.38
N LYS A 290 -22.53 -11.63 3.99
CA LYS A 290 -23.35 -12.29 2.93
C LYS A 290 -23.09 -11.76 1.52
N SER A 291 -22.19 -10.79 1.37
CA SER A 291 -21.90 -10.11 0.10
C SER A 291 -20.39 -10.15 -0.23
N LEU A 292 -19.60 -10.67 0.71
CA LEU A 292 -18.17 -10.96 0.58
C LEU A 292 -17.94 -12.46 0.67
N ASN A 293 -17.20 -12.99 -0.30
CA ASN A 293 -16.64 -14.32 -0.24
C ASN A 293 -15.18 -14.26 0.20
N TYR A 294 -14.75 -15.28 0.95
CA TYR A 294 -13.37 -15.47 1.38
C TYR A 294 -12.90 -16.84 0.91
N PHE A 295 -11.77 -16.85 0.20
CA PHE A 295 -11.13 -18.07 -0.29
C PHE A 295 -9.66 -18.11 0.12
N SER A 296 -9.10 -19.31 0.16
CA SER A 296 -7.65 -19.52 0.22
C SER A 296 -7.17 -20.44 -0.90
N ALA A 297 -5.88 -20.35 -1.22
CA ALA A 297 -5.19 -21.30 -2.08
C ALA A 297 -3.87 -21.68 -1.42
N TRP A 298 -3.66 -22.97 -1.16
CA TRP A 298 -2.44 -23.45 -0.53
C TRP A 298 -1.34 -23.72 -1.56
N VAL A 299 -0.18 -23.11 -1.34
CA VAL A 299 1.09 -23.49 -1.96
C VAL A 299 2.18 -23.24 -0.92
N PRO A 300 3.02 -24.23 -0.58
CA PRO A 300 4.03 -24.06 0.46
C PRO A 300 5.17 -23.16 -0.02
N SER A 301 5.69 -22.33 0.88
CA SER A 301 7.04 -21.78 0.79
C SER A 301 8.06 -22.84 1.16
N ARG A 302 9.30 -22.65 0.71
CA ARG A 302 10.38 -23.58 1.04
C ARG A 302 10.99 -23.29 2.40
N GLN A 303 11.12 -22.01 2.73
CA GLN A 303 11.59 -21.55 4.03
C GLN A 303 10.45 -20.91 4.82
N ALA A 304 10.51 -21.11 6.14
CA ALA A 304 9.63 -20.43 7.08
C ALA A 304 10.10 -18.98 7.30
N GLY A 305 9.19 -18.04 7.52
CA GLY A 305 9.53 -16.63 7.68
C GLY A 305 9.34 -15.80 6.40
N ILE A 306 9.56 -14.48 6.46
CA ILE A 306 9.69 -13.61 5.28
C ILE A 306 10.94 -12.75 5.40
N SER A 307 11.49 -12.27 4.27
CA SER A 307 12.78 -11.57 4.30
C SER A 307 12.68 -10.21 5.01
N ALA A 308 13.61 -9.90 5.92
CA ALA A 308 13.77 -8.56 6.48
C ALA A 308 14.90 -7.83 5.73
N LEU A 309 14.57 -6.76 5.00
CA LEU A 309 15.52 -6.16 4.05
C LEU A 309 16.38 -5.06 4.66
N GLY A 310 15.86 -4.36 5.68
CA GLY A 310 16.56 -3.27 6.35
C GLY A 310 17.75 -3.76 7.17
N PRO A 311 18.69 -2.87 7.52
CA PRO A 311 19.75 -3.22 8.45
C PRO A 311 19.15 -3.41 9.84
N VAL A 312 19.67 -4.40 10.57
CA VAL A 312 19.23 -4.67 11.95
C VAL A 312 20.37 -4.49 12.92
N ARG A 313 20.05 -4.17 14.18
CA ARG A 313 20.96 -4.18 15.31
C ARG A 313 20.68 -5.39 16.20
N ARG A 314 21.67 -6.25 16.44
CA ARG A 314 21.52 -7.40 17.36
C ARG A 314 21.55 -6.98 18.82
N PHE A 315 20.80 -7.70 19.65
CA PHE A 315 20.83 -7.63 21.11
C PHE A 315 20.43 -8.99 21.71
N ASN A 316 20.44 -9.12 23.04
CA ASN A 316 20.10 -10.38 23.75
C ASN A 316 20.80 -11.64 23.20
N VAL A 317 22.11 -11.56 22.95
CA VAL A 317 22.87 -12.65 22.33
C VAL A 317 22.98 -13.86 23.28
N ALA A 318 22.53 -15.02 22.82
CA ALA A 318 22.58 -16.30 23.54
C ALA A 318 23.14 -17.40 22.62
N GLY A 319 24.46 -17.60 22.66
CA GLY A 319 25.16 -18.52 21.76
C GLY A 319 25.07 -18.05 20.30
N ALA A 320 24.55 -18.90 19.42
CA ALA A 320 24.34 -18.56 18.01
C ALA A 320 23.02 -17.79 17.76
N LEU A 321 22.16 -17.66 18.77
CA LEU A 321 20.88 -16.97 18.68
C LEU A 321 21.01 -15.53 19.20
N ALA A 322 20.23 -14.62 18.62
CA ALA A 322 20.08 -13.26 19.10
C ALA A 322 18.71 -12.69 18.71
N ASP A 323 18.30 -11.63 19.39
CA ASP A 323 17.24 -10.76 18.92
C ASP A 323 17.85 -9.66 18.02
N ALA A 324 17.06 -9.11 17.11
CA ALA A 324 17.51 -8.02 16.25
C ALA A 324 16.40 -7.00 15.97
N GLU A 325 16.69 -5.72 16.14
CA GLU A 325 15.75 -4.63 15.84
C GLU A 325 16.14 -3.92 14.55
N GLU A 326 15.18 -3.42 13.80
CA GLU A 326 15.46 -2.68 12.56
C GLU A 326 16.04 -1.29 12.88
N VAL A 327 17.06 -0.89 12.12
CA VAL A 327 17.71 0.41 12.25
C VAL A 327 17.33 1.29 11.07
N ASP A 328 16.72 2.44 11.35
CA ASP A 328 16.47 3.44 10.33
C ASP A 328 17.76 4.19 9.99
N THR A 329 18.29 3.95 8.79
CA THR A 329 19.47 4.65 8.27
C THR A 329 19.11 5.73 7.25
N ALA A 330 17.83 6.00 7.02
CA ALA A 330 17.41 7.00 6.05
C ALA A 330 17.74 8.42 6.54
N VAL A 331 17.99 9.31 5.59
CA VAL A 331 18.08 10.74 5.86
C VAL A 331 16.68 11.24 6.22
N PRO A 332 16.50 12.02 7.30
CA PRO A 332 15.20 12.58 7.63
C PRO A 332 14.65 13.45 6.48
N ASP A 333 13.41 13.19 6.06
CA ASP A 333 12.74 13.95 4.99
C ASP A 333 12.63 15.46 5.28
N THR A 334 12.74 15.85 6.56
CA THR A 334 12.66 17.25 7.02
C THR A 334 13.97 18.04 6.87
N ALA A 335 15.04 17.44 6.36
CA ALA A 335 16.29 18.14 6.10
C ALA A 335 16.14 19.08 4.88
N ALA A 336 15.41 20.19 5.06
CA ALA A 336 15.27 21.27 4.08
C ALA A 336 16.62 21.77 3.53
N THR A 337 17.69 21.51 4.29
CA THR A 337 19.08 21.53 3.84
C THR A 337 19.82 20.35 4.48
N ILE A 338 20.05 19.29 3.72
CA ILE A 338 21.14 18.35 4.04
C ILE A 338 22.42 19.19 4.08
N SER A 339 23.15 19.16 5.19
CA SER A 339 24.41 19.89 5.33
C SER A 339 25.38 19.49 4.23
N ALA A 340 26.24 20.43 3.81
CA ALA A 340 27.26 20.16 2.79
C ALA A 340 28.23 19.02 3.21
N ALA A 341 28.36 18.76 4.51
CA ALA A 341 29.01 17.58 5.06
C ALA A 341 27.95 16.74 5.80
N TRP A 342 27.55 15.62 5.22
CA TRP A 342 26.73 14.61 5.87
C TRP A 342 27.58 13.36 6.09
N THR A 343 27.43 12.72 7.25
CA THR A 343 28.07 11.45 7.58
C THR A 343 27.06 10.57 8.31
N VAL A 344 27.01 9.28 8.02
CA VAL A 344 26.43 8.32 8.97
C VAL A 344 27.35 8.30 10.18
N GLY A 345 26.78 8.28 11.39
CA GLY A 345 27.59 8.09 12.60
C GLY A 345 28.50 6.88 12.44
N ASN A 346 29.74 6.99 12.92
CA ASN A 346 30.79 5.98 12.72
C ASN A 346 30.24 4.55 12.88
N PRO A 347 30.54 3.64 11.94
CA PRO A 347 30.16 2.25 12.09
C PRO A 347 30.76 1.69 13.39
N PRO A 348 30.05 0.77 14.07
CA PRO A 348 30.58 0.07 15.22
C PRO A 348 31.88 -0.65 14.83
N THR A 349 32.82 -0.78 15.78
CA THR A 349 34.09 -1.46 15.50
C THR A 349 33.84 -2.91 15.06
N PRO A 350 34.72 -3.52 14.22
CA PRO A 350 34.56 -4.91 13.76
C PRO A 350 34.34 -5.91 14.90
N ALA A 351 34.98 -5.69 16.05
CA ALA A 351 34.85 -6.52 17.25
C ALA A 351 33.44 -6.52 17.86
N THR A 352 32.68 -5.43 17.66
CA THR A 352 31.34 -5.26 18.21
C THR A 352 30.25 -5.44 17.18
N ASN A 353 30.57 -5.62 15.88
CA ASN A 353 29.62 -5.39 14.79
C ASN A 353 28.22 -5.91 15.13
N ASP A 354 27.35 -4.98 15.50
CA ASP A 354 25.99 -5.24 15.90
C ASP A 354 25.03 -4.93 14.77
N ARG A 355 25.49 -4.29 13.68
CA ARG A 355 24.68 -3.88 12.52
C ARG A 355 25.00 -4.68 11.27
N PHE A 356 24.00 -5.35 10.72
CA PHE A 356 24.15 -6.17 9.52
C PHE A 356 22.84 -6.34 8.77
N LEU A 357 22.93 -6.92 7.57
CA LEU A 357 21.79 -7.38 6.80
C LEU A 357 21.50 -8.85 7.11
N ILE A 358 20.22 -9.19 7.20
CA ILE A 358 19.76 -10.58 7.33
C ILE A 358 19.72 -11.20 5.93
N ASN A 359 20.05 -12.49 5.84
CA ASN A 359 19.85 -13.28 4.63
C ASN A 359 18.37 -13.31 4.26
N ASP A 360 18.09 -13.16 2.98
CA ASP A 360 16.74 -13.36 2.46
C ASP A 360 16.25 -14.78 2.71
N CYS A 361 14.93 -14.94 2.76
CA CYS A 361 14.24 -16.22 2.81
C CYS A 361 13.70 -16.60 1.42
N ASP A 362 13.79 -17.89 1.07
CA ASP A 362 13.20 -18.50 -0.13
C ASP A 362 11.71 -18.78 0.11
N THR A 363 10.93 -17.71 0.03
CA THR A 363 9.47 -17.76 0.17
C THR A 363 8.80 -17.78 -1.20
N LEU A 364 7.58 -18.30 -1.25
CA LEU A 364 6.86 -18.53 -2.51
C LEU A 364 6.59 -17.22 -3.26
N PHE A 365 6.06 -16.22 -2.57
CA PHE A 365 5.69 -14.93 -3.18
C PHE A 365 6.75 -13.84 -2.97
N GLY A 366 7.84 -14.15 -2.26
CA GLY A 366 8.94 -13.22 -2.03
C GLY A 366 8.50 -11.96 -1.29
N LEU A 367 7.58 -12.07 -0.33
CA LEU A 367 7.24 -10.97 0.55
C LEU A 367 8.42 -10.59 1.43
N THR A 368 8.44 -9.32 1.78
CA THR A 368 9.52 -8.70 2.51
C THR A 368 8.99 -7.68 3.53
N LEU A 369 9.74 -7.49 4.61
CA LEU A 369 9.58 -6.39 5.56
C LEU A 369 10.57 -5.28 5.22
N GLY A 370 10.02 -4.09 5.02
CA GLY A 370 10.78 -2.88 4.71
C GLY A 370 11.40 -2.91 3.33
N GLU A 371 12.56 -2.26 3.19
CA GLU A 371 13.34 -2.20 1.97
C GLU A 371 14.84 -2.22 2.28
N ARG A 372 15.68 -2.39 1.25
CA ARG A 372 17.13 -2.36 1.41
C ARG A 372 17.60 -0.98 1.90
N PRO A 373 18.76 -0.90 2.60
CA PRO A 373 19.31 0.38 3.02
C PRO A 373 19.41 1.37 1.87
N ARG A 374 18.88 2.58 2.08
CA ARG A 374 18.91 3.68 1.12
C ARG A 374 18.85 5.02 1.85
N ALA A 375 19.33 6.07 1.19
CA ALA A 375 19.32 7.43 1.74
C ALA A 375 17.90 8.00 1.89
N GLN A 376 17.02 7.76 0.92
CA GLN A 376 15.61 8.19 0.97
C GLN A 376 14.71 6.99 1.01
N ARG A 377 14.11 6.75 2.18
CA ARG A 377 13.17 5.66 2.36
C ARG A 377 11.87 5.95 1.61
N ARG A 378 11.39 4.96 0.87
CA ARG A 378 10.09 4.94 0.21
C ARG A 378 9.02 4.28 1.08
N LEU A 379 9.40 3.25 1.84
CA LEU A 379 8.47 2.43 2.61
C LEU A 379 8.86 2.41 4.09
N PRO A 380 7.91 2.50 5.04
CA PRO A 380 8.25 2.32 6.45
C PRO A 380 8.85 0.93 6.68
N LEU A 381 9.69 0.78 7.71
CA LEU A 381 10.38 -0.49 8.00
C LEU A 381 9.43 -1.67 8.21
N ARG A 382 8.23 -1.39 8.74
CA ARG A 382 7.13 -2.34 8.95
C ARG A 382 6.29 -2.65 7.71
N ALA A 383 6.57 -2.03 6.56
CA ALA A 383 5.78 -2.28 5.36
C ALA A 383 5.99 -3.70 4.87
N VAL A 384 4.89 -4.41 4.63
CA VAL A 384 4.94 -5.72 3.97
C VAL A 384 4.75 -5.48 2.48
N THR A 385 5.77 -5.80 1.69
CA THR A 385 5.73 -5.56 0.23
C THR A 385 6.28 -6.76 -0.55
N TYR A 386 5.89 -6.85 -1.82
CA TYR A 386 6.43 -7.84 -2.73
C TYR A 386 7.75 -7.34 -3.32
N ARG A 387 8.73 -8.23 -3.48
CA ARG A 387 9.98 -7.88 -4.14
C ARG A 387 9.96 -8.31 -5.60
N SER A 388 10.04 -7.35 -6.52
CA SER A 388 10.00 -7.60 -7.96
C SER A 388 11.16 -8.46 -8.50
N THR A 389 12.24 -8.62 -7.74
CA THR A 389 13.38 -9.50 -8.08
C THR A 389 13.21 -10.94 -7.56
N ARG A 390 12.08 -11.23 -6.91
CA ARG A 390 11.70 -12.58 -6.42
C ARG A 390 10.49 -13.11 -7.17
N LEU A 391 9.55 -12.24 -7.50
CA LEU A 391 8.34 -12.59 -8.21
C LEU A 391 8.01 -11.53 -9.26
N ALA A 392 7.98 -11.95 -10.54
CA ALA A 392 7.47 -11.08 -11.60
C ALA A 392 5.95 -10.94 -11.50
N GLU A 393 5.43 -9.75 -11.81
CA GLU A 393 3.98 -9.52 -11.76
C GLU A 393 3.19 -10.38 -12.77
N THR A 394 3.78 -10.73 -13.90
CA THR A 394 3.16 -11.66 -14.85
C THR A 394 3.05 -13.06 -14.27
N SER A 395 4.02 -13.48 -13.44
CA SER A 395 4.03 -14.79 -12.80
C SER A 395 2.94 -14.93 -11.75
N ILE A 396 2.68 -13.89 -10.94
CA ILE A 396 1.49 -13.93 -10.08
C ILE A 396 0.21 -13.98 -10.90
N ASP A 397 0.09 -13.21 -11.98
CA ASP A 397 -1.11 -13.25 -12.81
C ASP A 397 -1.32 -14.65 -13.42
N ASP A 398 -0.25 -15.34 -13.82
CA ASP A 398 -0.30 -16.71 -14.30
C ASP A 398 -0.74 -17.68 -13.19
N PHE A 399 -0.21 -17.53 -11.97
CA PHE A 399 -0.68 -18.26 -10.79
C PHE A 399 -2.17 -18.04 -10.55
N LEU A 400 -2.58 -16.77 -10.47
CA LEU A 400 -3.96 -16.39 -10.19
C LEU A 400 -4.89 -16.99 -11.24
N ARG A 401 -4.59 -16.87 -12.54
CA ARG A 401 -5.43 -17.45 -13.62
C ARG A 401 -5.59 -18.97 -13.54
N ASN A 402 -4.67 -19.68 -12.89
CA ASN A 402 -4.70 -21.13 -12.75
C ASN A 402 -5.35 -21.62 -11.44
N LEU A 403 -5.94 -20.71 -10.66
CA LEU A 403 -6.81 -21.06 -9.53
C LEU A 403 -8.12 -21.70 -10.00
N ARG A 404 -8.48 -22.82 -9.37
CA ARG A 404 -9.64 -23.64 -9.72
C ARG A 404 -10.57 -23.83 -8.54
N VAL A 405 -11.87 -23.91 -8.80
CA VAL A 405 -12.83 -24.40 -7.79
C VAL A 405 -12.71 -25.92 -7.64
N PRO A 406 -13.20 -26.51 -6.53
CA PRO A 406 -13.39 -27.96 -6.45
C PRO A 406 -14.16 -28.47 -7.68
N GLY A 407 -13.62 -29.46 -8.38
CA GLY A 407 -14.14 -29.93 -9.68
C GLY A 407 -13.40 -29.39 -10.91
N GLY A 408 -12.42 -28.48 -10.74
CA GLY A 408 -11.40 -28.18 -11.74
C GLY A 408 -11.67 -27.00 -12.68
N ALA A 409 -12.83 -26.34 -12.60
CA ALA A 409 -13.09 -25.14 -13.40
C ALA A 409 -12.20 -23.97 -12.94
N ALA A 410 -11.50 -23.34 -13.89
CA ALA A 410 -10.65 -22.18 -13.61
C ALA A 410 -11.52 -20.94 -13.36
N VAL A 411 -11.29 -20.26 -12.23
CA VAL A 411 -12.00 -19.03 -11.83
C VAL A 411 -11.06 -17.88 -11.51
N GLY A 412 -9.76 -18.18 -11.49
CA GLY A 412 -8.67 -17.30 -11.12
C GLY A 412 -8.56 -15.94 -11.79
N ALA A 413 -9.07 -15.83 -13.02
CA ALA A 413 -9.00 -14.59 -13.81
C ALA A 413 -9.67 -13.37 -13.13
N MET A 414 -10.55 -13.58 -12.13
CA MET A 414 -11.16 -12.47 -11.39
C MET A 414 -10.18 -11.72 -10.47
N TRP A 415 -9.09 -12.37 -10.01
CA TRP A 415 -8.06 -11.74 -9.17
C TRP A 415 -6.81 -11.32 -9.96
N ALA A 416 -6.59 -11.90 -11.14
CA ALA A 416 -5.53 -11.46 -12.05
C ALA A 416 -5.80 -10.03 -12.56
N ARG A 417 -4.77 -9.36 -13.09
CA ARG A 417 -4.90 -8.02 -13.67
C ARG A 417 -6.04 -7.96 -14.72
N GLY A 418 -6.89 -6.94 -14.60
CA GLY A 418 -8.11 -6.76 -15.39
C GLY A 418 -9.36 -7.44 -14.81
N GLY A 419 -9.21 -8.29 -13.79
CA GLY A 419 -10.31 -8.97 -13.11
C GLY A 419 -11.09 -8.05 -12.15
N LYS A 420 -12.36 -8.40 -11.85
CA LYS A 420 -13.24 -7.59 -10.98
C LYS A 420 -12.81 -7.51 -9.50
N ASP A 421 -11.96 -8.44 -9.08
CA ASP A 421 -11.43 -8.59 -7.72
C ASP A 421 -9.90 -8.45 -7.70
N GLN A 422 -9.30 -7.84 -8.74
CA GLN A 422 -7.83 -7.71 -8.89
C GLN A 422 -7.12 -6.97 -7.74
N ASP A 423 -7.87 -6.21 -6.95
CA ASP A 423 -7.37 -5.47 -5.79
C ASP A 423 -7.58 -6.21 -4.47
N ARG A 424 -8.10 -7.45 -4.48
CA ARG A 424 -8.52 -8.19 -3.28
C ARG A 424 -7.69 -9.47 -3.06
N VAL A 425 -6.40 -9.40 -3.37
CA VAL A 425 -5.43 -10.48 -3.13
C VAL A 425 -4.64 -10.15 -1.86
N MET A 426 -4.97 -10.85 -0.78
CA MET A 426 -4.27 -10.77 0.49
C MET A 426 -3.31 -11.93 0.65
N VAL A 427 -2.14 -11.65 1.19
CA VAL A 427 -1.09 -12.61 1.47
C VAL A 427 -0.77 -12.51 2.97
N LEU A 428 -1.03 -13.59 3.70
CA LEU A 428 -0.62 -13.69 5.10
C LEU A 428 0.85 -14.07 5.14
N ALA A 429 1.66 -13.20 5.74
CA ALA A 429 3.09 -13.41 5.89
C ALA A 429 3.37 -14.16 7.19
N HIS A 430 4.17 -15.23 7.12
CA HIS A 430 4.62 -15.98 8.29
C HIS A 430 5.67 -15.18 9.08
N THR A 431 5.20 -14.20 9.83
CA THR A 431 6.03 -13.41 10.74
C THR A 431 5.16 -12.80 11.83
N ASN A 432 5.71 -12.72 13.03
CA ASN A 432 5.06 -12.08 14.17
C ASN A 432 5.43 -10.60 14.30
N ARG A 433 6.28 -10.07 13.41
CA ARG A 433 6.63 -8.65 13.34
C ARG A 433 5.38 -7.82 13.09
N TYR A 434 5.27 -6.66 13.75
CA TYR A 434 4.22 -5.71 13.42
C TYR A 434 4.37 -5.22 11.98
N GLY A 435 3.32 -5.33 11.16
CA GLY A 435 3.38 -4.85 9.78
C GLY A 435 2.18 -5.22 8.92
N GLY A 436 2.03 -4.44 7.86
CA GLY A 436 1.02 -4.58 6.82
C GLY A 436 1.40 -3.71 5.63
N GLY A 437 0.73 -3.91 4.51
CA GLY A 437 0.86 -2.99 3.38
C GLY A 437 -0.07 -3.33 2.23
N ASN A 438 -0.60 -2.31 1.58
CA ASN A 438 -1.34 -2.42 0.34
C ASN A 438 -0.51 -1.87 -0.83
N THR A 439 0.16 -2.75 -1.56
CA THR A 439 1.05 -2.39 -2.67
C THR A 439 0.34 -2.54 -4.01
N SER A 440 0.29 -1.46 -4.79
CA SER A 440 -0.22 -1.49 -6.17
C SER A 440 0.68 -2.34 -7.08
N ARG A 441 0.07 -3.10 -7.99
CA ARG A 441 0.75 -3.80 -9.08
C ARG A 441 0.86 -2.88 -10.31
N THR A 442 1.95 -2.99 -11.05
CA THR A 442 2.10 -2.33 -12.35
C THR A 442 0.95 -2.71 -13.28
N GLY A 443 0.31 -1.72 -13.92
CA GLY A 443 -0.82 -1.99 -14.81
C GLY A 443 -2.15 -2.32 -14.13
N GLY A 444 -2.24 -2.22 -12.80
CA GLY A 444 -3.48 -2.37 -12.02
C GLY A 444 -3.51 -3.63 -11.16
N GLY A 445 -4.42 -3.65 -10.18
CA GLY A 445 -4.44 -4.64 -9.12
C GLY A 445 -3.63 -4.23 -7.89
N ARG A 446 -3.85 -4.91 -6.77
CA ARG A 446 -3.16 -4.67 -5.49
C ARG A 446 -2.81 -6.00 -4.80
N PHE A 447 -1.69 -5.99 -4.09
CA PHE A 447 -1.31 -7.00 -3.13
C PHE A 447 -1.41 -6.45 -1.72
N ILE A 448 -2.05 -7.20 -0.84
CA ILE A 448 -2.21 -6.84 0.57
C ILE A 448 -1.37 -7.79 1.41
N GLY A 449 -0.29 -7.30 1.99
CA GLY A 449 0.50 -8.04 2.98
C GLY A 449 -0.04 -7.81 4.39
N SER A 450 -0.14 -8.87 5.19
CA SER A 450 -0.51 -8.77 6.61
C SER A 450 0.24 -9.80 7.45
N ASN A 451 0.78 -9.37 8.59
CA ASN A 451 1.54 -10.22 9.51
C ASN A 451 0.64 -10.85 10.59
N LEU A 452 1.18 -11.82 11.33
CA LEU A 452 0.43 -12.64 12.28
C LEU A 452 0.28 -12.04 13.69
N ALA A 453 1.17 -11.11 14.07
CA ALA A 453 1.23 -10.55 15.43
C ALA A 453 1.89 -9.16 15.48
N GLN A 454 2.26 -8.69 16.68
CA GLN A 454 2.87 -7.37 16.92
C GLN A 454 4.13 -7.45 17.80
N GLN A 455 5.15 -8.15 17.31
CA GLN A 455 6.50 -8.10 17.88
C GLN A 455 7.26 -6.89 17.34
N ASP A 456 8.27 -6.42 18.07
CA ASP A 456 9.11 -5.24 17.79
C ASP A 456 10.59 -5.58 17.42
N HIS A 457 11.01 -6.83 17.63
CA HIS A 457 12.26 -7.41 17.12
C HIS A 457 12.04 -8.66 16.25
N HIS A 458 13.10 -9.05 15.53
CA HIS A 458 13.30 -10.32 14.84
C HIS A 458 14.10 -11.27 15.72
N ARG A 459 13.96 -12.58 15.52
CA ARG A 459 14.91 -13.58 16.04
C ARG A 459 15.83 -14.02 14.92
N ILE A 460 17.12 -14.10 15.20
CA ILE A 460 18.14 -14.40 14.20
C ILE A 460 19.13 -15.44 14.72
N GLN A 461 19.82 -16.08 13.79
CA GLN A 461 20.93 -16.97 14.09
C GLN A 461 22.08 -16.81 13.10
N ASP A 462 23.26 -17.26 13.49
CA ASP A 462 24.39 -17.35 12.56
C ASP A 462 24.08 -18.37 11.46
N ALA A 463 24.33 -18.01 10.20
CA ALA A 463 24.16 -18.93 9.10
C ALA A 463 25.12 -20.11 9.24
N THR A 464 24.62 -21.33 9.04
CA THR A 464 25.44 -22.53 9.14
C THR A 464 26.39 -22.65 7.96
N ALA A 465 27.68 -22.87 8.22
CA ALA A 465 28.69 -23.07 7.19
C ALA A 465 28.27 -24.15 6.17
N PRO A 466 28.59 -23.97 4.87
CA PRO A 466 29.44 -22.92 4.30
C PRO A 466 28.73 -21.58 4.08
N ARG A 467 27.42 -21.47 4.38
CA ARG A 467 26.68 -20.21 4.27
C ARG A 467 27.23 -19.17 5.25
N ARG A 468 27.09 -17.90 4.90
CA ARG A 468 27.56 -16.76 5.68
C ARG A 468 26.39 -15.82 6.00
N GLY A 469 26.65 -14.85 6.86
CA GLY A 469 25.65 -13.88 7.30
C GLY A 469 24.82 -14.37 8.48
N LYS A 470 23.63 -13.78 8.62
CA LYS A 470 22.66 -14.14 9.66
C LYS A 470 21.37 -14.60 9.00
N ASP A 471 20.83 -15.71 9.46
CA ASP A 471 19.53 -16.21 9.02
C ASP A 471 18.44 -15.72 9.97
N LEU A 472 17.25 -15.49 9.42
CA LEU A 472 16.04 -15.31 10.22
C LEU A 472 15.68 -16.65 10.90
N VAL A 473 15.38 -16.61 12.18
CA VAL A 473 14.71 -17.71 12.89
C VAL A 473 13.22 -17.43 12.81
N ALA A 474 12.50 -18.24 12.03
CA ALA A 474 11.07 -18.08 11.86
C ALA A 474 10.34 -17.99 13.22
N ASP A 475 9.38 -17.08 13.29
CA ASP A 475 8.53 -16.95 14.47
C ASP A 475 7.60 -18.16 14.59
N PRO A 476 7.21 -18.59 15.80
CA PRO A 476 6.18 -19.61 15.91
C PRO A 476 4.86 -19.04 15.37
N VAL A 477 4.13 -19.82 14.57
CA VAL A 477 2.76 -19.46 14.20
C VAL A 477 1.90 -19.43 15.47
N PRO A 478 1.25 -18.29 15.80
CA PRO A 478 0.40 -18.23 16.98
C PRO A 478 -0.73 -19.27 16.92
N ALA A 479 -1.17 -19.79 18.08
CA ALA A 479 -2.32 -20.70 18.12
C ALA A 479 -3.63 -19.95 17.81
N GLY A 480 -3.75 -18.72 18.30
CA GLY A 480 -4.85 -17.77 18.05
C GLY A 480 -4.55 -16.80 16.91
N LEU A 481 -5.55 -16.02 16.51
CA LEU A 481 -5.33 -14.87 15.65
C LEU A 481 -5.37 -13.62 16.54
N GLU A 482 -4.26 -12.89 16.62
CA GLU A 482 -4.16 -11.70 17.45
C GLU A 482 -5.06 -10.57 16.94
N LEU A 483 -5.52 -9.70 17.85
CA LEU A 483 -6.32 -8.53 17.52
C LEU A 483 -5.70 -7.73 16.38
N ILE A 484 -4.42 -7.39 16.53
CA ILE A 484 -3.66 -6.57 15.60
C ILE A 484 -3.63 -7.13 14.17
N ALA A 485 -3.54 -8.46 14.02
CA ALA A 485 -3.43 -9.11 12.72
C ALA A 485 -4.69 -8.87 11.88
N TRP A 486 -5.88 -9.15 12.43
CA TRP A 486 -7.11 -8.98 11.67
C TRP A 486 -7.57 -7.53 11.53
N VAL A 487 -7.20 -6.62 12.44
CA VAL A 487 -7.47 -5.19 12.24
C VAL A 487 -6.54 -4.56 11.22
N THR A 488 -5.29 -5.03 11.14
CA THR A 488 -4.35 -4.62 10.09
C THR A 488 -4.83 -5.15 8.74
N ALA A 489 -5.20 -6.43 8.64
CA ALA A 489 -5.80 -6.99 7.44
C ALA A 489 -7.05 -6.21 6.99
N ALA A 490 -7.94 -5.84 7.93
CA ALA A 490 -9.11 -5.00 7.63
C ALA A 490 -8.70 -3.62 7.10
N HIS A 491 -7.73 -2.95 7.74
CA HIS A 491 -7.18 -1.66 7.32
C HIS A 491 -6.56 -1.74 5.92
N GLU A 492 -5.67 -2.70 5.68
CA GLU A 492 -4.98 -2.79 4.39
C GLU A 492 -5.94 -3.15 3.26
N LEU A 493 -6.92 -4.02 3.53
CA LEU A 493 -7.96 -4.39 2.57
C LEU A 493 -8.93 -3.21 2.28
N ALA A 494 -9.10 -2.27 3.21
CA ALA A 494 -9.94 -1.10 3.01
C ALA A 494 -9.44 -0.16 1.90
N HIS A 495 -8.14 -0.13 1.63
CA HIS A 495 -7.61 0.60 0.47
C HIS A 495 -8.14 0.07 -0.86
N SER A 496 -8.41 -1.23 -0.95
CA SER A 496 -9.05 -1.86 -2.11
C SER A 496 -10.55 -1.55 -2.23
N PHE A 497 -11.09 -0.81 -1.28
CA PHE A 497 -12.42 -0.21 -1.30
C PHE A 497 -12.36 1.33 -1.35
N THR A 498 -11.30 1.86 -1.97
CA THR A 498 -11.06 3.29 -2.24
C THR A 498 -10.87 4.17 -1.00
N LEU A 499 -10.46 3.58 0.12
CA LEU A 499 -10.13 4.32 1.34
C LEU A 499 -8.65 4.68 1.35
N GLU A 500 -8.31 5.93 1.65
CA GLU A 500 -6.93 6.46 1.62
C GLU A 500 -6.67 7.41 2.81
N ASP A 501 -7.52 7.44 3.84
CA ASP A 501 -7.18 8.06 5.14
C ASP A 501 -6.12 7.18 5.79
N GLU A 502 -5.07 7.76 6.35
CA GLU A 502 -3.86 7.03 6.80
C GLU A 502 -3.29 7.71 8.05
N TYR A 503 -2.07 7.34 8.44
CA TYR A 503 -1.42 7.76 9.68
C TYR A 503 -0.99 9.24 9.74
N GLY A 504 -1.01 10.00 8.63
CA GLY A 504 -0.41 11.34 8.58
C GLY A 504 1.13 11.36 8.57
N GLY A 505 1.72 12.52 8.88
CA GLY A 505 3.15 12.66 9.19
C GLY A 505 4.08 13.04 8.03
N SER A 506 3.59 13.09 6.78
CA SER A 506 4.39 13.50 5.61
C SER A 506 4.31 15.01 5.31
N GLY A 507 3.92 15.86 6.27
CA GLY A 507 3.91 17.31 6.08
C GLY A 507 2.82 17.80 5.11
N LEU A 508 3.18 18.71 4.20
CA LEU A 508 2.25 19.35 3.26
C LEU A 508 1.95 18.45 2.06
N LEU A 509 0.68 18.32 1.66
CA LEU A 509 0.30 17.67 0.40
C LEU A 509 0.90 18.43 -0.80
N PRO A 510 1.74 17.79 -1.63
CA PRO A 510 2.22 18.40 -2.86
C PRO A 510 1.08 18.59 -3.89
N ALA A 511 1.05 19.74 -4.57
CA ALA A 511 -0.03 20.11 -5.50
C ALA A 511 -0.25 19.08 -6.63
N ASN A 512 0.83 18.51 -7.15
CA ASN A 512 0.82 17.45 -8.17
C ASN A 512 0.18 16.13 -7.69
N ARG A 513 0.08 15.89 -6.37
CA ARG A 513 -0.55 14.69 -5.80
C ARG A 513 -2.04 14.86 -5.52
N ALA A 514 -2.56 16.09 -5.50
CA ALA A 514 -3.96 16.36 -5.18
C ALA A 514 -4.94 15.60 -6.09
N ALA A 515 -4.67 15.54 -7.40
CA ALA A 515 -5.53 14.85 -8.35
C ALA A 515 -5.66 13.34 -8.08
N GLY A 516 -4.63 12.71 -7.50
CA GLY A 516 -4.65 11.29 -7.15
C GLY A 516 -5.70 10.92 -6.11
N PHE A 517 -6.17 11.88 -5.31
CA PHE A 517 -7.17 11.65 -4.26
C PHE A 517 -8.62 11.84 -4.73
N ALA A 518 -8.84 12.10 -6.03
CA ALA A 518 -10.19 12.19 -6.60
C ALA A 518 -10.93 10.84 -6.52
N THR A 519 -10.19 9.73 -6.59
CA THR A 519 -10.75 8.36 -6.53
C THR A 519 -10.89 7.82 -5.11
N ALA A 520 -10.34 8.51 -4.10
CA ALA A 520 -10.48 8.11 -2.71
C ALA A 520 -11.85 8.54 -2.15
N ALA A 521 -12.47 7.77 -1.27
CA ALA A 521 -13.78 8.12 -0.72
C ALA A 521 -13.72 9.00 0.53
N ASN A 522 -12.66 8.86 1.32
CA ASN A 522 -12.55 9.39 2.69
C ASN A 522 -11.42 10.41 2.88
N VAL A 523 -10.84 10.96 1.82
CA VAL A 523 -9.87 12.07 1.91
C VAL A 523 -10.07 13.06 0.79
N GLN A 524 -9.96 14.37 1.04
CA GLN A 524 -10.20 15.40 0.01
C GLN A 524 -9.15 16.51 0.08
N PRO A 525 -8.42 16.80 -1.01
CA PRO A 525 -7.46 17.90 -1.03
C PRO A 525 -8.13 19.25 -0.75
N ARG A 526 -7.46 20.10 0.04
CA ARG A 526 -7.94 21.44 0.39
C ARG A 526 -8.29 22.26 -0.84
N SER A 527 -7.47 22.20 -1.88
CA SER A 527 -7.67 22.94 -3.14
C SER A 527 -9.03 22.68 -3.80
N THR A 528 -9.65 21.51 -3.57
CA THR A 528 -10.96 21.15 -4.11
C THR A 528 -12.14 21.62 -3.24
N LEU A 529 -11.86 22.10 -2.02
CA LEU A 529 -12.84 22.57 -1.05
C LEU A 529 -12.93 24.09 -0.94
N LEU A 530 -12.14 24.84 -1.71
CA LEU A 530 -12.11 26.30 -1.59
C LEU A 530 -13.13 26.98 -2.52
N THR A 531 -13.80 28.01 -2.03
CA THR A 531 -14.47 29.03 -2.84
C THR A 531 -13.71 30.34 -2.63
N GLY A 532 -12.93 30.74 -3.65
CA GLY A 532 -11.86 31.71 -3.46
C GLY A 532 -10.78 31.13 -2.54
N VAL A 533 -10.49 31.81 -1.43
CA VAL A 533 -9.56 31.32 -0.39
C VAL A 533 -10.28 30.58 0.76
N ASN A 534 -11.61 30.64 0.78
CA ASN A 534 -12.42 30.22 1.91
C ASN A 534 -12.77 28.73 1.83
N LEU A 535 -12.60 28.02 2.93
CA LEU A 535 -13.13 26.67 3.05
C LEU A 535 -14.65 26.67 2.87
N ASP A 536 -15.12 25.83 1.95
CA ASP A 536 -16.51 25.71 1.55
C ASP A 536 -17.02 24.30 1.85
N ALA A 537 -17.80 24.20 2.92
CA ALA A 537 -18.38 22.94 3.35
C ALA A 537 -19.33 22.37 2.30
N ASP A 538 -19.85 23.20 1.39
CA ASP A 538 -20.74 22.71 0.35
C ASP A 538 -20.03 21.87 -0.73
N LYS A 539 -18.70 21.99 -0.83
CA LYS A 539 -17.86 21.20 -1.74
C LYS A 539 -17.35 19.88 -1.15
N VAL A 540 -17.71 19.58 0.10
CA VAL A 540 -17.30 18.35 0.78
C VAL A 540 -17.94 17.14 0.09
N LYS A 541 -17.10 16.21 -0.37
CA LYS A 541 -17.56 15.09 -1.22
C LYS A 541 -18.38 14.02 -0.49
N TRP A 542 -18.16 13.85 0.81
CA TRP A 542 -18.91 12.88 1.63
C TRP A 542 -20.21 13.44 2.22
N ARG A 543 -20.78 14.48 1.57
CA ARG A 543 -22.16 14.95 1.79
C ARG A 543 -23.21 14.01 1.18
N TRP A 544 -23.02 12.71 1.37
CA TRP A 544 -23.94 11.70 0.85
C TRP A 544 -25.21 11.66 1.69
N PRO A 545 -26.37 11.32 1.08
CA PRO A 545 -27.58 11.12 1.83
C PRO A 545 -27.42 9.93 2.78
N ARG A 546 -27.94 10.06 3.99
CA ARG A 546 -28.21 8.91 4.85
C ARG A 546 -29.32 8.08 4.21
N LEU A 547 -29.19 6.75 4.20
CA LEU A 547 -30.12 5.88 3.48
C LEU A 547 -30.80 4.88 4.43
N ARG A 548 -32.13 4.89 4.45
CA ARG A 548 -32.96 3.92 5.19
C ARG A 548 -33.15 2.61 4.43
N ALA A 549 -33.07 2.66 3.11
CA ALA A 549 -33.12 1.51 2.22
C ALA A 549 -32.34 1.83 0.94
N ALA A 550 -31.76 0.80 0.32
CA ALA A 550 -31.17 0.92 -1.01
C ALA A 550 -31.17 -0.43 -1.72
N GLY A 551 -31.22 -0.40 -3.05
CA GLY A 551 -31.24 -1.60 -3.86
C GLY A 551 -30.62 -1.39 -5.23
N VAL A 552 -29.92 -2.40 -5.73
CA VAL A 552 -29.24 -2.32 -7.04
C VAL A 552 -30.22 -2.75 -8.12
N THR A 553 -30.39 -1.92 -9.15
CA THR A 553 -31.28 -2.23 -10.28
C THR A 553 -30.65 -3.30 -11.18
N ILE A 554 -31.46 -4.22 -11.71
CA ILE A 554 -30.99 -5.24 -12.69
C ILE A 554 -31.30 -4.86 -14.14
N GLY A 555 -32.04 -3.77 -14.35
CA GLY A 555 -32.46 -3.27 -15.66
C GLY A 555 -32.91 -1.81 -15.59
N LEU A 556 -33.35 -1.29 -16.74
CA LEU A 556 -33.98 0.03 -16.82
C LEU A 556 -35.36 0.01 -16.14
N ALA A 557 -35.73 1.15 -15.56
CA ALA A 557 -37.11 1.35 -15.15
C ALA A 557 -38.03 1.36 -16.38
N THR A 558 -39.14 0.63 -16.30
CA THR A 558 -40.12 0.48 -17.39
C THR A 558 -41.35 1.35 -17.10
N SER A 559 -41.83 2.08 -18.10
CA SER A 559 -43.02 2.91 -17.93
C SER A 559 -44.26 2.04 -17.72
N ARG A 560 -45.15 2.47 -16.81
CA ARG A 560 -46.48 1.89 -16.58
C ARG A 560 -47.59 2.80 -17.09
N GLY A 561 -47.24 3.81 -17.89
CA GLY A 561 -48.13 4.90 -18.31
C GLY A 561 -48.18 6.05 -17.30
N GLY A 562 -48.43 7.27 -17.79
CA GLY A 562 -48.43 8.48 -16.97
C GLY A 562 -47.07 8.73 -16.29
N ASN A 563 -47.10 9.10 -15.01
CA ASN A 563 -45.92 9.33 -14.16
C ASN A 563 -45.48 8.07 -13.39
N ARG A 564 -45.90 6.87 -13.81
CA ARG A 564 -45.63 5.61 -13.10
C ARG A 564 -44.57 4.77 -13.78
N TRP A 565 -43.74 4.15 -12.95
CA TRP A 565 -42.57 3.39 -13.36
C TRP A 565 -42.47 2.10 -12.58
N ARG A 566 -41.94 1.05 -13.20
CA ARG A 566 -41.60 -0.20 -12.53
C ARG A 566 -40.11 -0.44 -12.62
N VAL A 567 -39.47 -0.69 -11.49
CA VAL A 567 -38.06 -1.04 -11.40
C VAL A 567 -37.91 -2.45 -10.85
N VAL A 568 -36.92 -3.19 -11.36
CA VAL A 568 -36.53 -4.49 -10.83
C VAL A 568 -35.17 -4.37 -10.14
N LEU A 569 -35.08 -4.83 -8.90
CA LEU A 569 -33.88 -4.85 -8.08
C LEU A 569 -33.26 -6.25 -8.05
N ARG A 570 -32.03 -6.34 -7.53
CA ARG A 570 -31.38 -7.63 -7.26
C ARG A 570 -32.16 -8.42 -6.19
N PRO A 571 -32.13 -9.77 -6.24
CA PRO A 571 -32.72 -10.63 -5.21
C PRO A 571 -32.38 -10.19 -3.78
N GLY A 572 -33.40 -10.01 -2.95
CA GLY A 572 -33.30 -9.57 -1.55
C GLY A 572 -33.24 -8.04 -1.35
N HIS A 573 -33.04 -7.24 -2.39
CA HIS A 573 -32.85 -5.79 -2.24
C HIS A 573 -34.18 -5.01 -2.07
N THR A 574 -35.33 -5.65 -2.28
CA THR A 574 -36.64 -5.02 -2.02
C THR A 574 -37.05 -5.01 -0.56
N ALA A 575 -36.43 -5.84 0.30
CA ALA A 575 -36.90 -6.13 1.66
C ALA A 575 -36.94 -4.92 2.60
N ASP A 576 -36.12 -3.90 2.37
CA ASP A 576 -36.05 -2.69 3.19
C ASP A 576 -36.95 -1.55 2.69
N PHE A 577 -37.58 -1.69 1.53
CA PHE A 577 -38.50 -0.69 1.00
C PHE A 577 -39.92 -0.93 1.53
N ALA A 578 -40.67 0.15 1.71
CA ALA A 578 -42.09 0.12 2.07
C ALA A 578 -42.92 1.01 1.13
N ARG A 579 -44.21 0.67 0.98
CA ARG A 579 -45.18 1.56 0.34
C ARG A 579 -45.18 2.91 1.05
N GLY A 580 -45.12 3.99 0.28
CA GLY A 580 -45.02 5.36 0.79
C GLY A 580 -43.60 5.88 0.96
N ASP A 581 -42.57 5.03 0.79
CA ASP A 581 -41.20 5.52 0.81
C ASP A 581 -40.94 6.49 -0.33
N VAL A 582 -40.32 7.63 -0.01
CA VAL A 582 -39.81 8.54 -1.02
C VAL A 582 -38.40 8.12 -1.40
N VAL A 583 -38.21 7.86 -2.70
CA VAL A 583 -37.01 7.27 -3.26
C VAL A 583 -36.44 8.10 -4.40
N ARG A 584 -35.17 7.84 -4.75
CA ARG A 584 -34.45 8.43 -5.88
C ARG A 584 -33.60 7.39 -6.56
N PHE A 585 -33.25 7.62 -7.82
CA PHE A 585 -32.24 6.87 -8.54
C PHE A 585 -30.88 7.57 -8.48
N ARG A 586 -29.81 6.79 -8.42
CA ARG A 586 -28.42 7.27 -8.52
C ARG A 586 -27.57 6.27 -9.28
N ARG A 587 -26.63 6.74 -10.11
CA ARG A 587 -25.64 5.88 -10.76
C ARG A 587 -24.63 5.30 -9.76
N ARG A 588 -23.94 4.24 -10.15
CA ARG A 588 -22.71 3.77 -9.50
C ARG A 588 -21.50 4.07 -10.40
N GLN A 589 -20.31 4.32 -9.87
CA GLN A 589 -19.89 4.23 -8.45
C GLN A 589 -20.10 5.54 -7.68
N LEU A 590 -20.05 5.51 -6.34
CA LEU A 590 -20.34 6.65 -5.46
C LEU A 590 -19.65 7.96 -5.82
N LEU A 591 -18.36 7.90 -6.09
CA LEU A 591 -17.52 9.09 -6.32
C LEU A 591 -17.66 9.68 -7.72
N THR A 592 -18.16 8.89 -8.68
CA THR A 592 -18.38 9.30 -10.06
C THR A 592 -19.86 9.44 -10.39
N ALA A 593 -20.74 9.19 -9.42
CA ALA A 593 -22.17 9.36 -9.57
C ALA A 593 -22.47 10.85 -9.75
N GLY A 594 -23.19 11.19 -10.82
CA GLY A 594 -23.80 12.51 -10.96
C GLY A 594 -24.91 12.74 -9.94
N ALA A 595 -25.62 13.85 -10.09
CA ALA A 595 -26.78 14.15 -9.26
C ALA A 595 -27.81 13.00 -9.31
N PRO A 596 -28.47 12.67 -8.18
CA PRO A 596 -29.60 11.75 -8.16
C PRO A 596 -30.75 12.26 -9.04
N SER A 597 -31.69 11.39 -9.37
CA SER A 597 -32.97 11.80 -9.93
C SER A 597 -33.76 12.68 -8.95
N ASP A 598 -34.83 13.28 -9.45
CA ASP A 598 -35.94 13.76 -8.62
C ASP A 598 -36.60 12.63 -7.83
N ARG A 599 -37.51 13.01 -6.92
CA ARG A 599 -38.16 12.10 -5.99
C ARG A 599 -39.31 11.33 -6.65
N PHE A 600 -39.42 10.07 -6.26
CA PHE A 600 -40.54 9.18 -6.50
C PHE A 600 -41.14 8.76 -5.17
N ILE A 601 -42.36 8.24 -5.19
CA ILE A 601 -42.96 7.53 -4.08
C ILE A 601 -43.19 6.07 -4.46
N VAL A 602 -42.88 5.15 -3.55
CA VAL A 602 -43.21 3.73 -3.70
C VAL A 602 -44.71 3.55 -3.57
N THR A 603 -45.35 3.12 -4.66
CA THR A 603 -46.80 2.87 -4.71
C THR A 603 -47.14 1.41 -4.47
N ASP A 604 -46.26 0.50 -4.88
CA ASP A 604 -46.45 -0.93 -4.62
C ASP A 604 -45.11 -1.67 -4.59
N ILE A 605 -45.10 -2.81 -3.89
CA ILE A 605 -43.98 -3.76 -3.86
C ILE A 605 -44.58 -5.13 -4.16
N ALA A 606 -44.20 -5.72 -5.29
CA ALA A 606 -44.80 -6.97 -5.71
C ALA A 606 -44.42 -8.10 -4.74
N ALA A 607 -45.41 -8.81 -4.20
CA ALA A 607 -45.21 -9.86 -3.19
C ALA A 607 -44.34 -11.05 -3.67
N ALA A 608 -44.20 -11.24 -4.99
CA ALA A 608 -43.54 -12.39 -5.60
C ALA A 608 -42.29 -12.06 -6.43
N GLY A 609 -41.83 -10.81 -6.46
CA GLY A 609 -40.70 -10.43 -7.31
C GLY A 609 -40.07 -9.14 -6.83
N GLU A 610 -38.77 -9.01 -7.09
CA GLU A 610 -37.94 -7.87 -6.75
C GLU A 610 -38.34 -6.57 -7.49
N GLN A 611 -39.63 -6.32 -7.65
CA GLN A 611 -40.24 -5.27 -8.44
C GLN A 611 -40.88 -4.24 -7.52
N ILE A 612 -40.55 -2.98 -7.76
CA ILE A 612 -41.13 -1.84 -7.06
C ILE A 612 -41.84 -0.96 -8.10
N ASP A 613 -43.10 -0.65 -7.83
CA ASP A 613 -43.86 0.32 -8.60
C ASP A 613 -43.72 1.71 -7.95
N LEU A 614 -43.34 2.68 -8.76
CA LEU A 614 -42.98 4.02 -8.39
C LEU A 614 -43.91 5.02 -9.09
N GLU A 615 -44.23 6.10 -8.39
CA GLU A 615 -44.88 7.27 -8.98
C GLU A 615 -43.97 8.50 -8.82
N GLN A 616 -43.73 9.21 -9.91
CA GLN A 616 -42.91 10.43 -9.90
C GLN A 616 -43.66 11.59 -9.23
N LEU A 617 -43.01 12.26 -8.28
CA LEU A 617 -43.63 13.34 -7.49
C LEU A 617 -43.56 14.72 -8.15
N PHE A 618 -42.68 14.90 -9.14
CA PHE A 618 -42.45 16.18 -9.83
C PHE A 618 -42.71 16.06 -11.33
N ALA A 619 -43.08 17.18 -11.96
CA ALA A 619 -43.45 17.24 -13.38
C ALA A 619 -42.26 17.12 -14.37
N GLY A 620 -41.02 17.03 -13.88
CA GLY A 620 -39.85 16.86 -14.73
C GLY A 620 -39.86 15.51 -15.47
N ALA A 621 -39.30 15.44 -16.68
CA ALA A 621 -39.22 14.17 -17.41
C ALA A 621 -38.16 13.25 -16.77
N PHE A 622 -38.59 12.09 -16.26
CA PHE A 622 -37.65 11.03 -15.89
C PHE A 622 -37.13 10.30 -17.13
N VAL A 623 -35.81 10.16 -17.25
CA VAL A 623 -35.14 9.47 -18.35
C VAL A 623 -34.48 8.20 -17.82
N PRO A 624 -35.12 7.01 -17.93
CA PRO A 624 -34.58 5.75 -17.40
C PRO A 624 -33.18 5.42 -17.92
N GLY A 625 -32.86 5.80 -19.16
CA GLY A 625 -31.53 5.61 -19.75
C GLY A 625 -30.40 6.28 -18.95
N ASN A 626 -30.72 7.27 -18.11
CA ASN A 626 -29.74 7.87 -17.21
C ASN A 626 -29.41 6.96 -16.01
N PHE A 627 -30.17 5.90 -15.74
CA PHE A 627 -29.98 5.00 -14.61
C PHE A 627 -30.03 3.55 -15.10
N PRO A 628 -28.98 3.08 -15.80
CA PRO A 628 -28.90 1.72 -16.35
C PRO A 628 -28.86 0.65 -15.25
N ALA A 629 -28.89 -0.62 -15.64
CA ALA A 629 -28.64 -1.75 -14.76
C ALA A 629 -27.35 -1.53 -13.93
N GLY A 630 -27.40 -1.86 -12.65
CA GLY A 630 -26.33 -1.57 -11.69
C GLY A 630 -26.47 -0.21 -11.00
N SER A 631 -27.43 0.64 -11.39
CA SER A 631 -27.77 1.85 -10.61
C SER A 631 -28.39 1.49 -9.25
N VAL A 632 -28.54 2.48 -8.38
CA VAL A 632 -29.14 2.30 -7.05
C VAL A 632 -30.47 3.04 -7.00
N LEU A 633 -31.53 2.32 -6.62
CA LEU A 633 -32.73 2.93 -6.04
C LEU A 633 -32.45 3.13 -4.56
N MET A 634 -32.64 4.33 -4.03
CA MET A 634 -32.33 4.65 -2.63
C MET A 634 -33.48 5.40 -1.98
N ALA A 635 -33.76 5.08 -0.72
CA ALA A 635 -34.71 5.78 0.15
C ALA A 635 -33.92 6.59 1.20
N PRO A 636 -33.72 7.90 1.01
CA PRO A 636 -33.01 8.71 1.98
C PRO A 636 -33.73 8.74 3.34
N ALA A 637 -32.95 8.85 4.42
CA ALA A 637 -33.45 9.41 5.67
C ALA A 637 -33.80 10.88 5.43
N ARG A 638 -34.87 11.36 6.04
CA ARG A 638 -35.40 12.71 5.81
C ARG A 638 -35.72 13.39 7.12
N GLY A 639 -35.68 14.72 7.10
CA GLY A 639 -36.28 15.53 8.17
C GLY A 639 -37.80 15.34 8.22
N PRO A 640 -38.48 15.92 9.23
CA PRO A 640 -39.93 15.84 9.36
C PRO A 640 -40.66 16.23 8.07
N ASP A 641 -41.61 15.41 7.64
CA ASP A 641 -42.43 15.68 6.45
C ASP A 641 -43.50 16.72 6.79
N PRO A 642 -43.48 17.94 6.19
CA PRO A 642 -44.41 19.01 6.58
C PRO A 642 -45.87 18.70 6.26
N ASN A 643 -46.13 17.99 5.16
CA ASN A 643 -47.46 17.57 4.76
C ASN A 643 -47.38 16.32 3.87
N PRO A 644 -47.18 15.11 4.44
CA PRO A 644 -47.05 13.89 3.67
C PRO A 644 -48.32 13.55 2.87
N ALA A 645 -49.51 13.89 3.37
CA ALA A 645 -50.78 13.71 2.66
C ALA A 645 -50.85 14.57 1.39
N GLY A 646 -50.36 15.81 1.48
CA GLY A 646 -50.16 16.72 0.34
C GLY A 646 -48.88 16.46 -0.44
N ARG A 647 -48.19 15.34 -0.20
CA ARG A 647 -46.92 14.96 -0.86
C ARG A 647 -45.80 16.00 -0.73
N VAL A 648 -45.79 16.75 0.38
CA VAL A 648 -44.73 17.67 0.76
C VAL A 648 -43.85 16.97 1.81
N PHE A 649 -42.64 16.62 1.40
CA PHE A 649 -41.69 15.82 2.19
C PHE A 649 -40.50 16.67 2.66
N GLY A 650 -39.97 16.34 3.83
CA GLY A 650 -38.81 17.01 4.43
C GLY A 650 -37.54 16.86 3.57
N PRO A 651 -36.48 17.62 3.84
CA PRO A 651 -35.21 17.50 3.12
C PRO A 651 -34.55 16.15 3.38
N ASP A 652 -33.78 15.67 2.40
CA ASP A 652 -32.93 14.48 2.58
C ASP A 652 -31.80 14.83 3.58
N LEU A 653 -31.55 13.97 4.56
CA LEU A 653 -30.50 14.17 5.56
C LEU A 653 -29.16 13.67 5.01
N GLU A 654 -28.09 14.42 5.27
CA GLU A 654 -26.72 14.09 4.85
C GLU A 654 -25.94 13.37 5.97
N LEU A 655 -24.87 12.65 5.63
CA LEU A 655 -23.91 12.12 6.62
C LEU A 655 -23.25 13.24 7.43
N MET A 656 -22.92 14.37 6.78
CA MET A 656 -22.48 15.58 7.46
C MET A 656 -23.70 16.38 7.90
N HIS A 657 -23.90 16.50 9.21
CA HIS A 657 -25.06 17.20 9.75
C HIS A 657 -25.09 18.69 9.33
N ALA A 658 -26.28 19.25 9.10
CA ALA A 658 -26.44 20.63 8.62
C ALA A 658 -25.78 21.68 9.52
N THR A 659 -25.83 21.50 10.84
CA THR A 659 -25.14 22.38 11.82
C THR A 659 -23.62 22.32 11.66
N VAL A 660 -23.04 21.15 11.36
CA VAL A 660 -21.60 20.99 11.14
C VAL A 660 -21.19 21.70 9.85
N ARG A 661 -21.95 21.52 8.78
CA ARG A 661 -21.78 22.23 7.51
C ARG A 661 -21.86 23.74 7.72
N GLY A 662 -22.89 24.21 8.42
CA GLY A 662 -23.08 25.61 8.78
C GLY A 662 -21.88 26.15 9.57
N ARG A 663 -21.39 25.41 10.56
CA ARG A 663 -20.22 25.80 11.36
C ARG A 663 -18.97 25.99 10.51
N ILE A 664 -18.64 25.03 9.64
CA ILE A 664 -17.48 25.13 8.75
C ILE A 664 -17.63 26.33 7.79
N ASN A 665 -18.83 26.56 7.26
CA ASN A 665 -19.10 27.73 6.40
C ASN A 665 -19.03 29.06 7.17
N THR A 666 -19.37 29.09 8.46
CA THR A 666 -19.25 30.29 9.31
C THR A 666 -17.79 30.57 9.67
N THR A 667 -17.03 29.55 10.12
CA THR A 667 -15.66 29.74 10.61
C THR A 667 -14.60 29.70 9.51
N ARG A 668 -14.94 29.11 8.34
CA ARG A 668 -13.99 28.80 7.26
C ARG A 668 -12.80 27.96 7.74
N ASN A 669 -13.02 27.13 8.75
CA ASN A 669 -11.98 26.34 9.42
C ASN A 669 -12.40 24.87 9.61
N PRO A 670 -11.42 23.94 9.65
CA PRO A 670 -11.69 22.54 9.96
C PRO A 670 -12.13 22.36 11.41
N LEU A 671 -12.76 21.22 11.71
CA LEU A 671 -13.36 20.94 13.02
C LEU A 671 -12.35 20.87 14.17
N ASN A 672 -11.11 20.49 13.86
CA ASN A 672 -9.98 20.47 14.81
C ASN A 672 -9.23 21.81 14.89
N ALA A 673 -9.78 22.91 14.37
CA ALA A 673 -9.27 24.24 14.67
C ALA A 673 -9.52 24.61 16.13
N ALA A 674 -8.59 25.32 16.78
CA ALA A 674 -8.80 25.74 18.15
C ALA A 674 -10.00 26.68 18.21
N ALA A 675 -10.72 26.72 19.33
CA ALA A 675 -11.89 27.60 19.46
C ALA A 675 -11.52 29.08 19.24
N ALA A 676 -10.32 29.49 19.67
CA ALA A 676 -9.77 30.82 19.43
C ALA A 676 -9.59 31.15 17.93
N ASP A 677 -9.37 30.12 17.10
CA ASP A 677 -9.20 30.29 15.64
C ASP A 677 -10.54 30.51 14.92
N ALA A 678 -11.68 30.35 15.60
CA ALA A 678 -12.98 30.56 14.96
C ALA A 678 -13.16 31.99 14.39
N ALA A 679 -12.43 32.96 14.95
CA ALA A 679 -12.39 34.34 14.45
C ALA A 679 -11.37 34.57 13.31
N ASN A 680 -10.48 33.60 13.04
CA ASN A 680 -9.45 33.68 12.01
C ASN A 680 -9.76 32.70 10.85
N PRO A 681 -10.53 33.13 9.84
CA PRO A 681 -10.91 32.24 8.74
C PRO A 681 -9.69 31.72 7.97
N ASN A 682 -9.74 30.46 7.57
CA ASN A 682 -8.67 29.79 6.80
C ASN A 682 -7.35 29.71 7.54
N ARG A 683 -7.37 29.40 8.84
CA ARG A 683 -6.13 29.30 9.62
C ARG A 683 -5.12 28.36 8.93
N PRO A 684 -3.81 28.65 9.05
CA PRO A 684 -2.77 27.72 8.65
C PRO A 684 -2.93 26.39 9.38
N CYS A 685 -2.55 25.30 8.71
CA CYS A 685 -2.51 23.98 9.31
C CYS A 685 -1.38 23.88 10.33
N VAL A 686 -1.64 23.26 11.48
CA VAL A 686 -0.69 23.17 12.62
C VAL A 686 0.14 21.87 12.55
N GLY A 687 -0.20 20.94 11.66
CA GLY A 687 0.42 19.62 11.55
C GLY A 687 0.28 18.75 12.81
N GLY A 688 0.81 17.52 12.79
CA GLY A 688 1.03 16.70 13.99
C GLY A 688 -0.20 16.42 14.87
N GLN A 689 -1.39 16.29 14.28
CA GLN A 689 -2.63 16.13 15.04
C GLN A 689 -2.70 14.79 15.78
N PRO A 690 -3.17 14.76 17.06
CA PRO A 690 -3.31 13.52 17.81
C PRO A 690 -4.40 12.63 17.21
N THR A 691 -4.31 11.32 17.41
CA THR A 691 -5.40 10.37 17.14
C THR A 691 -5.84 9.75 18.47
N PRO A 692 -7.12 9.87 18.87
CA PRO A 692 -8.23 10.56 18.20
C PRO A 692 -8.07 12.09 18.15
N THR A 693 -8.53 12.71 17.06
CA THR A 693 -8.55 14.19 16.93
C THR A 693 -9.94 14.72 17.33
N PRO A 694 -10.08 15.48 18.42
CA PRO A 694 -11.39 16.03 18.80
C PRO A 694 -11.84 17.16 17.86
N ALA A 695 -13.16 17.36 17.77
CA ALA A 695 -13.70 18.59 17.18
C ALA A 695 -13.71 19.70 18.23
N THR A 696 -12.76 20.63 18.12
CA THR A 696 -12.50 21.70 19.11
C THR A 696 -13.15 23.02 18.75
N ASN A 697 -13.57 23.20 17.50
CA ASN A 697 -14.13 24.46 17.05
C ASN A 697 -15.65 24.62 17.34
N PHE A 698 -16.25 23.76 18.16
CA PHE A 698 -17.62 23.91 18.67
C PHE A 698 -17.60 24.60 20.05
N GLY A 699 -17.29 25.90 20.06
CA GLY A 699 -17.38 26.71 21.29
C GLY A 699 -18.81 27.24 21.54
N PRO A 700 -19.13 27.67 22.78
CA PRO A 700 -20.32 28.48 23.04
C PRO A 700 -20.37 29.67 22.06
N PRO A 701 -21.54 30.02 21.49
CA PRO A 701 -22.90 29.67 21.90
C PRO A 701 -23.57 28.58 21.05
N VAL A 702 -22.84 27.81 20.25
CA VAL A 702 -23.45 26.81 19.35
C VAL A 702 -23.28 25.41 19.94
N PRO A 703 -24.20 24.93 20.81
CA PRO A 703 -24.20 23.53 21.19
C PRO A 703 -24.41 22.69 19.93
N VAL A 704 -23.58 21.67 19.73
CA VAL A 704 -23.91 20.60 18.79
C VAL A 704 -25.15 19.92 19.39
N PRO A 705 -26.28 19.83 18.69
CA PRO A 705 -27.41 19.04 19.19
C PRO A 705 -26.93 17.60 19.43
N ASN A 706 -27.24 16.99 20.57
CA ASN A 706 -26.88 15.60 20.96
C ASN A 706 -25.59 15.04 20.34
N PRO A 707 -24.40 15.60 20.62
CA PRO A 707 -23.17 15.18 19.95
C PRO A 707 -22.92 13.69 20.23
N PRO A 708 -22.24 12.97 19.32
CA PRO A 708 -21.74 11.64 19.65
C PRO A 708 -20.96 11.68 20.95
N GLN A 709 -20.98 10.57 21.68
CA GLN A 709 -20.25 10.43 22.95
C GLN A 709 -18.80 10.93 22.86
N TYR A 710 -18.19 10.81 21.68
CA TYR A 710 -16.88 11.35 21.38
C TYR A 710 -16.96 12.31 20.19
N SER A 711 -16.51 13.54 20.38
CA SER A 711 -16.52 14.58 19.32
C SER A 711 -15.70 14.20 18.09
N SER A 712 -14.68 13.36 18.24
CA SER A 712 -13.86 12.83 17.14
C SER A 712 -14.64 11.98 16.14
N TRP A 713 -15.83 11.50 16.49
CA TRP A 713 -16.70 10.82 15.54
C TRP A 713 -17.38 11.82 14.60
N ILE A 714 -17.64 13.08 14.97
CA ILE A 714 -18.44 14.02 14.18
C ILE A 714 -18.00 14.03 12.71
N VAL A 715 -18.91 13.76 11.77
CA VAL A 715 -18.61 13.79 10.33
C VAL A 715 -18.55 15.24 9.87
N GLY A 716 -17.39 15.67 9.41
CA GLY A 716 -17.11 17.02 8.91
C GLY A 716 -15.81 17.05 8.12
N VAL A 717 -14.93 18.02 8.39
CA VAL A 717 -13.59 18.09 7.79
C VAL A 717 -12.55 18.26 8.90
N TYR A 718 -11.58 17.35 8.95
CA TYR A 718 -10.45 17.37 9.87
C TYR A 718 -9.17 17.41 9.05
N GLU A 719 -8.17 18.13 9.53
CA GLU A 719 -6.83 18.13 8.92
C GLU A 719 -6.15 16.77 9.09
N ASN A 720 -4.97 16.66 8.48
CA ASN A 720 -4.15 15.47 8.49
C ASN A 720 -4.88 14.31 7.82
N GLY A 721 -5.26 14.41 6.55
CA GLY A 721 -5.83 13.30 5.77
C GLY A 721 -4.75 12.49 5.04
N ALA A 722 -5.03 11.23 4.74
CA ALA A 722 -4.06 10.34 4.11
C ALA A 722 -2.73 10.33 4.90
N THR A 723 -1.60 10.29 4.22
CA THR A 723 -0.28 10.31 4.85
C THR A 723 0.23 11.72 5.11
N PHE A 724 -0.53 12.78 4.83
CA PHE A 724 -0.08 14.17 4.95
C PHE A 724 -0.67 14.85 6.17
N ASP A 725 0.07 15.78 6.76
CA ASP A 725 -0.36 16.59 7.88
C ASP A 725 -1.28 17.73 7.45
N CYS A 726 -1.03 18.31 6.27
CA CYS A 726 -1.67 19.55 5.80
C CYS A 726 -2.17 19.46 4.35
N ASP A 727 -3.09 20.37 3.99
CA ASP A 727 -3.71 20.52 2.66
C ASP A 727 -4.51 19.32 2.11
N ILE A 728 -4.86 18.40 2.99
CA ILE A 728 -5.80 17.32 2.73
C ILE A 728 -6.63 17.04 3.98
N TYR A 729 -7.93 16.84 3.78
CA TYR A 729 -8.89 16.65 4.85
C TYR A 729 -9.45 15.23 4.86
N ARG A 730 -9.85 14.78 6.04
CA ARG A 730 -10.55 13.52 6.31
C ARG A 730 -11.92 13.78 6.98
N PRO A 731 -12.86 12.82 6.94
CA PRO A 731 -14.24 13.04 7.38
C PRO A 731 -14.42 13.08 8.89
N THR A 732 -13.56 12.42 9.65
CA THR A 732 -13.68 12.25 11.11
C THR A 732 -12.31 12.35 11.77
N GLY A 733 -12.29 12.68 13.06
CA GLY A 733 -11.06 12.72 13.85
C GLY A 733 -10.55 11.34 14.28
N ILE A 734 -11.32 10.29 14.04
CA ILE A 734 -10.98 8.90 14.38
C ILE A 734 -11.46 7.95 13.29
N CYS A 735 -10.64 6.95 12.96
CA CYS A 735 -10.96 5.88 12.02
C CYS A 735 -9.95 4.74 12.17
N LEU A 736 -10.36 3.48 11.92
CA LEU A 736 -9.44 2.34 11.83
C LEU A 736 -8.36 2.54 10.76
N MET A 737 -8.67 3.32 9.72
CA MET A 737 -7.73 3.77 8.70
C MET A 737 -6.56 4.62 9.23
N ARG A 738 -6.60 5.09 10.48
CA ARG A 738 -5.52 5.94 11.03
C ARG A 738 -4.70 5.29 12.11
N GLN A 739 -5.36 4.43 12.87
CA GLN A 739 -4.75 3.70 13.95
C GLN A 739 -5.53 2.42 14.08
N THR A 740 -4.83 1.29 13.95
CA THR A 740 -5.48 -0.02 13.93
C THR A 740 -5.88 -0.44 15.34
N ALA A 741 -4.99 -0.22 16.31
CA ALA A 741 -5.19 -0.59 17.71
C ALA A 741 -4.59 0.42 18.71
N PHE A 742 -5.04 0.34 19.95
CA PHE A 742 -4.52 1.08 21.09
C PHE A 742 -4.57 0.22 22.36
N ASN A 743 -3.71 0.51 23.33
CA ASN A 743 -3.75 -0.13 24.64
C ASN A 743 -4.75 0.63 25.53
N ASP A 744 -5.82 -0.04 25.94
CA ASP A 744 -6.79 0.51 26.90
C ASP A 744 -6.19 0.39 28.30
N ALA A 745 -5.59 1.46 28.79
CA ALA A 745 -4.89 1.47 30.07
C ALA A 745 -5.80 1.11 31.26
N ALA A 746 -7.10 1.40 31.17
CA ALA A 746 -8.05 1.07 32.24
C ALA A 746 -8.35 -0.42 32.31
N LEU A 747 -8.34 -1.11 31.17
CA LEU A 747 -8.62 -2.54 31.07
C LEU A 747 -7.36 -3.40 31.01
N GLY A 748 -6.20 -2.81 30.75
CA GLY A 748 -4.96 -3.54 30.49
C GLY A 748 -5.03 -4.41 29.22
N THR A 749 -5.95 -4.09 28.30
CA THR A 749 -6.19 -4.88 27.09
C THR A 749 -5.99 -4.04 25.84
N GLN A 750 -5.48 -4.66 24.78
CA GLN A 750 -5.48 -4.04 23.46
C GLN A 750 -6.91 -3.96 22.91
N ARG A 751 -7.25 -2.83 22.30
CA ARG A 751 -8.53 -2.58 21.62
C ARG A 751 -8.28 -1.98 20.25
N ALA A 752 -9.30 -2.00 19.41
CA ALA A 752 -9.23 -1.45 18.07
C ALA A 752 -10.20 -0.31 17.87
N TYR A 753 -9.82 0.62 17.01
CA TYR A 753 -10.77 1.59 16.48
C TYR A 753 -11.65 0.91 15.42
N GLN A 754 -12.77 1.53 15.09
CA GLN A 754 -13.64 1.08 14.00
C GLN A 754 -13.46 2.03 12.81
N PHE A 755 -13.79 1.56 11.60
CA PHE A 755 -13.99 2.46 10.47
C PHE A 755 -14.99 3.56 10.84
N CYS A 756 -14.74 4.79 10.37
CA CYS A 756 -15.67 5.89 10.59
C CYS A 756 -16.92 5.73 9.70
N PRO A 757 -18.01 6.50 9.94
CA PRO A 757 -19.25 6.35 9.18
C PRO A 757 -19.08 6.51 7.67
N VAL A 758 -18.21 7.43 7.23
CA VAL A 758 -17.94 7.67 5.81
C VAL A 758 -17.21 6.49 5.17
N CYS A 759 -16.22 5.91 5.85
CA CYS A 759 -15.52 4.72 5.38
C CYS A 759 -16.47 3.53 5.23
N ARG A 760 -17.33 3.30 6.24
CA ARG A 760 -18.35 2.24 6.19
C ARG A 760 -19.31 2.45 5.03
N TYR A 761 -19.78 3.68 4.84
CA TYR A 761 -20.71 4.03 3.78
C TYR A 761 -20.11 3.73 2.41
N ALA A 762 -18.87 4.16 2.16
CA ALA A 762 -18.20 3.90 0.90
C ALA A 762 -18.01 2.41 0.61
N MET A 763 -17.58 1.63 1.60
CA MET A 763 -17.42 0.17 1.48
C MET A 763 -18.76 -0.53 1.21
N VAL A 764 -19.81 -0.17 1.95
CA VAL A 764 -21.16 -0.71 1.74
C VAL A 764 -21.69 -0.33 0.36
N ASP A 765 -21.54 0.92 -0.09
CA ASP A 765 -21.98 1.34 -1.42
C ASP A 765 -21.28 0.59 -2.55
N LEU A 766 -20.01 0.24 -2.35
CA LEU A 766 -19.19 -0.47 -3.33
C LEU A 766 -19.49 -1.97 -3.36
N VAL A 767 -19.72 -2.60 -2.21
CA VAL A 767 -19.96 -4.05 -2.12
C VAL A 767 -21.45 -4.37 -2.28
N ASP A 768 -22.28 -3.84 -1.39
CA ASP A 768 -23.71 -4.12 -1.34
C ASP A 768 -24.51 -2.96 -0.74
N PRO A 769 -25.05 -2.06 -1.60
CA PRO A 769 -25.84 -0.91 -1.14
C PRO A 769 -27.05 -1.26 -0.27
N SER A 770 -27.59 -2.49 -0.32
CA SER A 770 -28.73 -2.86 0.54
C SER A 770 -28.41 -2.76 2.02
N GLN A 771 -27.13 -2.87 2.39
CA GLN A 771 -26.70 -2.80 3.78
C GLN A 771 -26.59 -1.36 4.31
N HIS A 772 -26.96 -0.33 3.54
CA HIS A 772 -26.88 1.06 4.02
C HIS A 772 -27.81 1.34 5.21
N ARG A 773 -28.97 0.66 5.29
CA ARG A 773 -29.89 0.77 6.44
C ARG A 773 -29.18 0.49 7.76
N TRP A 774 -28.29 -0.50 7.75
CA TRP A 774 -27.51 -0.87 8.91
C TRP A 774 -26.61 0.28 9.39
N ILE A 775 -25.95 0.98 8.44
CA ILE A 775 -25.12 2.15 8.75
C ILE A 775 -25.98 3.26 9.33
N ASP A 776 -27.13 3.55 8.71
CA ASP A 776 -28.02 4.63 9.19
C ASP A 776 -28.53 4.34 10.60
N ASN A 777 -28.86 3.10 10.94
CA ASN A 777 -29.25 2.72 12.30
C ASN A 777 -28.12 2.91 13.33
N ASP A 778 -26.88 2.49 13.02
CA ASP A 778 -25.72 2.72 13.90
C ASP A 778 -25.35 4.21 13.99
N PHE A 779 -25.57 4.96 12.92
CA PHE A 779 -25.36 6.40 12.87
C PHE A 779 -26.42 7.15 13.70
N ALA A 780 -27.70 6.84 13.52
CA ALA A 780 -28.82 7.46 14.25
C ALA A 780 -28.71 7.28 15.77
N ALA A 781 -28.16 6.15 16.23
CA ALA A 781 -27.92 5.91 17.66
C ALA A 781 -26.78 6.77 18.23
N ARG A 782 -25.89 7.32 17.38
CA ARG A 782 -24.68 8.05 17.79
C ARG A 782 -24.74 9.54 17.48
N TYR A 783 -25.63 9.98 16.60
CA TYR A 783 -25.72 11.36 16.13
C TYR A 783 -27.12 11.91 16.40
N PRO A 784 -27.23 13.22 16.66
CA PRO A 784 -28.53 13.86 16.74
C PRO A 784 -29.29 13.64 15.42
N VAL A 785 -30.60 13.46 15.54
CA VAL A 785 -31.54 13.45 14.41
C VAL A 785 -31.89 14.86 14.01
#